data_AF-A0AAP0C2S2-F1
#
_entry.id   AF-A0AAP0C2S2-F1
#
_cell.length_a   1.000
_cell.length_b   1.000
_cell.length_c   1.000
_cell.angle_alpha   90.00
_cell.angle_beta   90.00
_cell.angle_gamma   90.00
#
_symmetry.space_group_name_H-M   'P 1'
#
loop_
_entity.id
_entity.type
_entity.pdbx_description
1 polymer ?
#
loop_
_entity_poly.entity_id
_entity_poly.type
_entity_poly.pdbx_seq_one_letter_code
_entity_poly.pdbx_strand_id
1 'polypeptide(L)'
;MDKPSDFFEADTSPARSGAGIISRIRLENFMCHSSLQIDLGDRVNFITGQNGSGKSAILTALCVAFGCRAKGTQRANTLKDFIKTGCSYAAIFVQIKNEGEDAFMPDTYGNMIIVERRITESSSSIALKDHQGRKVAQRSKELEELVEYFNIDVENPCVIMSQDKSREFLHSGNDKDKFKFFFKATLLQQVSELLEGIKSHLNASNAVLTELESSISPIVEELKELHEKIKNMEHVKEIAQDVQNLKRKLAWSWVYDVDRQIEEHNIKFEKLKDRVPTCQARIDQLSDRVNELKILLSDKQAKITSLMEKTSEVRRMKEELQNNLLLAKKERAEREAEYSRVDSLILKMRKRARYLEQQIRDTQEQGIKDTQDEEAEIQERTKKLQDEINMVHLNISRLQEEEKLLVDKLLMAKDFIKEILKEVQDNERKYHSLCSQLQALKQQQTNKVTAFGGQKVLNLLHSIERHRRKFKCPPIGPIGAHVSLVNSDIWALAVECAIGRLLDAFIVTDHKDLLVLRTCAREANYHNLQIIIYDFSRPRLSIPSHLLPLTCHSTTISVLHTENSTIWNVLVDMNDLLQTPILTLIPFFTPGPGELEITSRERRYTLRNLLKQGSAERQVLVPSYEIGKNVAFEQRIQNLKDVYTSDGFRMFCRGSVQTTLPPNKRIKNGRLCSSIDNQILDLEKEGSFAQEVIKEAKERKRNADIASQELEKDVQNVKRRRISEERTFMSKQLALKDMNSSRSVEPAPDTTTAVELQQEIMQVQDDIQAKGLLLEKVRMKKIMAEDKANELKRSFESLCDSAKGEIDTIEAVERELLLAEQEVNSAEAEKIHYEGVMQNKVLLEINEEEIYLNNLQHTRQENFKKASIICPECVVEALGGCSGCTPEQLSAKLIRLNQRLQHESRRYTDSIDDLRERHDKTERKITKKQLIYAAFHEKLNACEKALELRWKKFNRNANLLKRELTWKFNGHLLKKGISGKTMVDYDKKLLSVEVKMPQDASGNNVRDTRGLSGGERSFSTLCFALALHDMAEAPFRAMDEFDVFMDAVSRKISLDALVEFAVSQGSQWIFITPHDIGMVKGGDRVRKQQMPAPVS
;
A
#
# COMPACT_ATOMS: atom_id res chain seq x y z
N MET A 1 -38.16 46.53 54.38
CA MET A 1 -39.62 46.31 54.30
C MET A 1 -39.86 44.84 54.01
N ASP A 2 -41.07 44.39 54.32
CA ASP A 2 -41.72 43.12 53.94
C ASP A 2 -40.97 41.82 54.21
N LYS A 3 -41.44 41.11 55.24
CA LYS A 3 -41.18 39.68 55.46
C LYS A 3 -42.09 38.86 54.53
N PRO A 4 -41.60 37.80 53.87
CA PRO A 4 -42.43 36.64 53.59
C PRO A 4 -42.47 35.75 54.84
N SER A 5 -43.67 35.40 55.31
CA SER A 5 -43.89 34.35 56.31
C SER A 5 -44.47 33.09 55.64
N ASP A 6 -44.49 32.00 56.41
CA ASP A 6 -45.41 30.87 56.25
C ASP A 6 -45.37 30.08 54.92
N PHE A 7 -44.31 29.27 54.77
CA PHE A 7 -44.43 27.96 54.11
C PHE A 7 -43.62 26.92 54.89
N PHE A 8 -44.29 26.23 55.81
CA PHE A 8 -43.81 25.03 56.50
C PHE A 8 -44.84 23.90 56.30
N GLU A 9 -44.42 22.66 56.60
CA GLU A 9 -45.24 21.43 56.60
C GLU A 9 -45.76 20.92 55.25
N ALA A 10 -44.86 20.27 54.52
CA ALA A 10 -45.16 19.10 53.69
C ALA A 10 -43.97 18.12 53.72
N ASP A 11 -43.69 17.50 54.88
CA ASP A 11 -42.57 16.55 55.04
C ASP A 11 -42.88 15.18 54.40
N THR A 12 -42.90 15.16 53.07
CA THR A 12 -43.01 13.94 52.26
C THR A 12 -41.70 13.69 51.50
N SER A 13 -40.59 13.65 52.24
CA SER A 13 -39.36 13.04 51.73
C SER A 13 -39.58 11.53 51.58
N PRO A 14 -39.42 10.93 50.37
CA PRO A 14 -39.60 9.49 50.20
C PRO A 14 -38.52 8.78 51.01
N ALA A 15 -38.92 7.94 51.96
CA ALA A 15 -37.99 7.18 52.77
C ALA A 15 -37.19 6.24 51.87
N ARG A 16 -35.86 6.39 51.86
CA ARG A 16 -34.94 5.43 51.20
C ARG A 16 -35.22 4.02 51.74
N SER A 17 -35.18 3.03 50.86
CA SER A 17 -35.41 1.63 51.24
C SER A 17 -34.45 1.25 52.37
N GLY A 18 -34.96 0.59 53.41
CA GLY A 18 -34.21 0.27 54.63
C GLY A 18 -33.19 -0.85 54.50
N ALA A 19 -32.64 -1.08 53.30
CA ALA A 19 -31.68 -2.14 53.01
C ALA A 19 -30.23 -1.68 53.26
N GLY A 20 -29.35 -2.62 53.60
CA GLY A 20 -27.92 -2.36 53.80
C GLY A 20 -27.53 -1.72 55.13
N ILE A 21 -28.50 -1.25 55.94
CA ILE A 21 -28.24 -0.68 57.28
C ILE A 21 -27.98 -1.78 58.32
N ILE A 22 -27.22 -1.47 59.37
CA ILE A 22 -26.88 -2.42 60.42
C ILE A 22 -27.96 -2.38 61.51
N SER A 23 -28.60 -3.51 61.77
CA SER A 23 -29.61 -3.65 62.84
C SER A 23 -29.00 -4.06 64.19
N ARG A 24 -27.97 -4.90 64.19
CA ARG A 24 -27.30 -5.40 65.40
C ARG A 24 -25.84 -5.79 65.12
N ILE A 25 -24.99 -5.59 66.13
CA ILE A 25 -23.60 -6.05 66.18
C ILE A 25 -23.43 -6.91 67.43
N ARG A 26 -22.85 -8.09 67.30
CA ARG A 26 -22.43 -8.96 68.42
C ARG A 26 -20.96 -9.35 68.26
N LEU A 27 -20.19 -9.17 69.31
CA LEU A 27 -18.76 -9.47 69.38
C LEU A 27 -18.52 -10.51 70.48
N GLU A 28 -17.72 -11.54 70.19
CA GLU A 28 -17.30 -12.57 71.14
C GLU A 28 -15.78 -12.64 71.17
N ASN A 29 -15.20 -12.61 72.38
CA ASN A 29 -13.76 -12.69 72.64
C ASN A 29 -12.92 -11.77 71.74
N PHE A 30 -13.40 -10.54 71.52
CA PHE A 30 -12.83 -9.56 70.59
C PHE A 30 -12.30 -8.33 71.34
N MET A 31 -11.00 -8.04 71.19
CA MET A 31 -10.28 -7.04 71.98
C MET A 31 -10.48 -7.23 73.49
N CYS A 32 -11.08 -6.26 74.18
CA CYS A 32 -11.39 -6.33 75.62
C CYS A 32 -12.72 -7.07 75.92
N HIS A 33 -13.59 -7.26 74.93
CA HIS A 33 -14.94 -7.77 75.13
C HIS A 33 -15.00 -9.30 75.06
N SER A 34 -15.45 -9.95 76.15
CA SER A 34 -15.76 -11.40 76.12
C SER A 34 -17.08 -11.67 75.39
N SER A 35 -18.09 -10.85 75.65
CA SER A 35 -19.35 -10.80 74.91
C SER A 35 -19.88 -9.37 74.94
N LEU A 36 -20.09 -8.75 73.78
CA LEU A 36 -20.74 -7.44 73.64
C LEU A 36 -21.84 -7.57 72.58
N GLN A 37 -23.03 -7.07 72.86
CA GLN A 37 -24.09 -6.91 71.87
C GLN A 37 -24.61 -5.47 71.90
N ILE A 38 -24.78 -4.87 70.71
CA ILE A 38 -25.35 -3.54 70.52
C ILE A 38 -26.40 -3.61 69.42
N ASP A 39 -27.58 -3.11 69.74
CA ASP A 39 -28.72 -3.04 68.85
C ASP A 39 -28.81 -1.60 68.33
N LEU A 40 -28.89 -1.39 67.02
CA LEU A 40 -28.95 -0.07 66.40
C LEU A 40 -30.39 0.26 65.95
N GLY A 41 -30.67 1.54 65.74
CA GLY A 41 -31.89 2.04 65.09
C GLY A 41 -31.59 2.59 63.69
N ASP A 42 -32.62 2.66 62.86
CA ASP A 42 -32.51 2.92 61.41
C ASP A 42 -31.96 4.31 61.03
N ARG A 43 -31.94 5.27 61.95
CA ARG A 43 -31.47 6.65 61.73
C ARG A 43 -30.21 6.95 62.57
N VAL A 44 -30.30 7.83 63.57
CA VAL A 44 -29.14 8.28 64.33
C VAL A 44 -28.92 7.42 65.56
N ASN A 45 -27.68 6.97 65.77
CA ASN A 45 -27.24 6.19 66.93
C ASN A 45 -26.09 6.92 67.62
N PHE A 46 -26.18 7.07 68.94
CA PHE A 46 -25.08 7.52 69.78
C PHE A 46 -24.65 6.40 70.73
N ILE A 47 -23.34 6.18 70.81
CA ILE A 47 -22.72 5.20 71.71
C ILE A 47 -21.70 5.93 72.59
N THR A 48 -22.01 6.08 73.87
CA THR A 48 -21.15 6.79 74.84
C THR A 48 -20.52 5.84 75.85
N GLY A 49 -19.53 6.31 76.60
CA GLY A 49 -18.87 5.53 77.64
C GLY A 49 -17.50 6.10 78.00
N GLN A 50 -17.02 5.78 79.20
CA GLN A 50 -15.72 6.24 79.70
C GLN A 50 -14.56 5.79 78.79
N ASN A 51 -13.42 6.48 78.86
CA ASN A 51 -12.22 6.04 78.17
C ASN A 51 -11.79 4.65 78.70
N GLY A 52 -11.31 3.78 77.80
CA GLY A 52 -11.02 2.37 78.13
C GLY A 52 -12.21 1.41 77.99
N SER A 53 -13.47 1.86 77.97
CA SER A 53 -14.67 0.98 77.81
C SER A 53 -14.79 0.22 76.47
N GLY A 54 -13.77 0.30 75.60
CA GLY A 54 -13.72 -0.48 74.37
C GLY A 54 -14.64 -0.02 73.24
N LYS A 55 -15.09 1.25 73.25
CA LYS A 55 -16.01 1.82 72.25
C LYS A 55 -15.55 1.61 70.80
N SER A 56 -14.30 1.97 70.48
CA SER A 56 -13.70 1.82 69.15
C SER A 56 -13.59 0.37 68.65
N ALA A 57 -13.81 -0.64 69.52
CA ALA A 57 -13.87 -2.04 69.09
C ALA A 57 -15.05 -2.29 68.16
N ILE A 58 -16.16 -1.54 68.31
CA ILE A 58 -17.37 -1.64 67.47
C ILE A 58 -17.03 -1.30 66.02
N LEU A 59 -16.40 -0.14 65.80
CA LEU A 59 -15.94 0.30 64.49
C LEU A 59 -14.87 -0.63 63.91
N THR A 60 -13.93 -1.07 64.74
CA THR A 60 -12.89 -2.01 64.29
C THR A 60 -13.49 -3.35 63.85
N ALA A 61 -14.51 -3.84 64.56
CA ALA A 61 -15.24 -5.04 64.20
C ALA A 61 -16.06 -4.86 62.90
N LEU A 62 -16.68 -3.70 62.66
CA LEU A 62 -17.35 -3.41 61.38
C LEU A 62 -16.36 -3.42 60.21
N CYS A 63 -15.22 -2.72 60.33
CA CYS A 63 -14.16 -2.76 59.32
C CYS A 63 -13.72 -4.20 59.01
N VAL A 64 -13.45 -5.00 60.05
CA VAL A 64 -12.99 -6.39 59.91
C VAL A 64 -14.08 -7.30 59.35
N ALA A 65 -15.35 -7.14 59.75
CA ALA A 65 -16.48 -7.91 59.21
C ALA A 65 -16.64 -7.71 57.70
N PHE A 66 -16.60 -6.46 57.23
CA PHE A 66 -16.73 -6.08 55.82
C PHE A 66 -15.43 -6.20 55.01
N GLY A 67 -14.44 -6.96 55.49
CA GLY A 67 -13.27 -7.37 54.70
C GLY A 67 -12.00 -6.54 54.87
N CYS A 68 -12.01 -5.42 55.60
CA CYS A 68 -10.83 -4.57 55.78
C CYS A 68 -9.65 -5.35 56.40
N ARG A 69 -8.43 -5.05 55.92
CA ARG A 69 -7.19 -5.67 56.41
C ARG A 69 -6.87 -5.14 57.81
N ALA A 70 -6.27 -5.96 58.69
CA ALA A 70 -5.95 -5.56 60.07
C ALA A 70 -5.18 -4.23 60.15
N LYS A 71 -4.12 -4.06 59.34
CA LYS A 71 -3.36 -2.79 59.24
C LYS A 71 -4.21 -1.58 58.82
N GLY A 72 -5.27 -1.79 58.04
CA GLY A 72 -6.19 -0.75 57.58
C GLY A 72 -7.07 -0.17 58.70
N THR A 73 -7.27 -0.91 59.80
CA THR A 73 -8.01 -0.40 60.97
C THR A 73 -7.16 0.45 61.92
N GLN A 74 -5.84 0.53 61.68
CA GLN A 74 -4.85 1.24 62.50
C GLN A 74 -4.69 0.72 63.95
N ARG A 75 -5.50 -0.27 64.39
CA ARG A 75 -5.45 -0.84 65.75
C ARG A 75 -4.65 -2.13 65.88
N ALA A 76 -4.28 -2.81 64.79
CA ALA A 76 -3.50 -4.06 64.82
C ALA A 76 -2.67 -4.30 63.55
N ASN A 77 -1.73 -5.25 63.60
CA ASN A 77 -0.93 -5.66 62.43
C ASN A 77 -1.51 -6.89 61.72
N THR A 78 -2.08 -7.83 62.47
CA THR A 78 -2.64 -9.09 61.98
C THR A 78 -4.00 -9.37 62.62
N LEU A 79 -4.82 -10.24 62.01
CA LEU A 79 -6.20 -10.47 62.50
C LEU A 79 -6.24 -11.15 63.87
N LYS A 80 -5.28 -12.04 64.17
CA LYS A 80 -5.17 -12.71 65.47
C LYS A 80 -4.96 -11.75 66.65
N ASP A 81 -4.40 -10.56 66.39
CA ASP A 81 -4.14 -9.55 67.44
C ASP A 81 -5.45 -8.91 67.95
N PHE A 82 -6.60 -9.17 67.29
CA PHE A 82 -7.93 -8.81 67.78
C PHE A 82 -8.57 -9.87 68.68
N ILE A 83 -7.97 -11.05 68.84
CA ILE A 83 -8.46 -12.06 69.77
C ILE A 83 -8.18 -11.60 71.21
N LYS A 84 -9.18 -11.68 72.09
CA LYS A 84 -9.03 -11.34 73.50
C LYS A 84 -7.95 -12.20 74.15
N THR A 85 -7.08 -11.57 74.94
CA THR A 85 -6.02 -12.26 75.67
C THR A 85 -6.58 -13.38 76.54
N GLY A 86 -6.03 -14.59 76.39
CA GLY A 86 -6.53 -15.81 77.05
C GLY A 86 -7.64 -16.55 76.29
N CYS A 87 -8.07 -16.09 75.11
CA CYS A 87 -9.04 -16.78 74.25
C CYS A 87 -8.37 -17.36 72.98
N SER A 88 -8.91 -18.48 72.48
CA SER A 88 -8.38 -19.17 71.28
C SER A 88 -9.04 -18.75 69.95
N TYR A 89 -10.15 -18.01 70.02
CA TYR A 89 -10.85 -17.47 68.86
C TYR A 89 -11.57 -16.16 69.23
N ALA A 90 -11.85 -15.34 68.23
CA ALA A 90 -12.83 -14.26 68.28
C ALA A 90 -13.92 -14.46 67.22
N ALA A 91 -15.11 -13.92 67.46
CA ALA A 91 -16.18 -13.90 66.47
C ALA A 91 -16.88 -12.54 66.40
N ILE A 92 -17.22 -12.12 65.18
CA ILE A 92 -17.96 -10.90 64.88
C ILE A 92 -19.22 -11.33 64.13
N PHE A 93 -20.37 -10.83 64.56
CA PHE A 93 -21.65 -11.00 63.89
C PHE A 93 -22.27 -9.64 63.60
N VAL A 94 -22.53 -9.33 62.33
CA VAL A 94 -23.20 -8.10 61.90
C VAL A 94 -24.51 -8.48 61.22
N GLN A 95 -25.64 -8.01 61.76
CA GLN A 95 -26.98 -8.23 61.19
C GLN A 95 -27.36 -7.04 60.32
N ILE A 96 -27.45 -7.25 59.00
CA ILE A 96 -27.78 -6.25 57.99
C ILE A 96 -29.26 -6.39 57.62
N LYS A 97 -29.99 -5.28 57.61
CA LYS A 97 -31.41 -5.24 57.20
C LYS A 97 -31.50 -5.38 55.67
N ASN A 98 -32.43 -6.20 55.20
CA ASN A 98 -32.52 -6.61 53.79
C ASN A 98 -33.98 -6.50 53.31
N GLU A 99 -34.55 -5.30 53.41
CA GLU A 99 -35.99 -5.07 53.21
C GLU A 99 -36.28 -3.92 52.23
N GLY A 100 -37.38 -4.07 51.48
CA GLY A 100 -37.84 -3.13 50.45
C GLY A 100 -37.23 -3.39 49.06
N GLU A 101 -37.35 -2.42 48.15
CA GLU A 101 -37.03 -2.60 46.72
C GLU A 101 -35.54 -2.86 46.46
N ASP A 102 -34.65 -2.32 47.32
CA ASP A 102 -33.19 -2.45 47.23
C ASP A 102 -32.63 -3.69 47.95
N ALA A 103 -33.45 -4.72 48.22
CA ALA A 103 -33.00 -5.92 48.94
C ALA A 103 -32.08 -6.82 48.09
N PHE A 104 -30.96 -7.26 48.69
CA PHE A 104 -30.01 -8.18 48.09
C PHE A 104 -30.52 -9.63 48.18
N MET A 105 -30.82 -10.23 47.02
CA MET A 105 -31.25 -11.63 46.89
C MET A 105 -32.29 -12.06 47.96
N PRO A 106 -33.45 -11.39 48.05
CA PRO A 106 -34.42 -11.59 49.13
C PRO A 106 -34.94 -13.03 49.21
N ASP A 107 -35.09 -13.73 48.09
CA ASP A 107 -35.49 -15.15 48.04
C ASP A 107 -34.47 -16.10 48.72
N THR A 108 -33.20 -15.68 48.82
CA THR A 108 -32.10 -16.49 49.33
C THR A 108 -31.80 -16.19 50.80
N TYR A 109 -31.81 -14.91 51.20
CA TYR A 109 -31.44 -14.48 52.56
C TYR A 109 -32.64 -14.08 53.43
N GLY A 110 -33.79 -13.74 52.83
CA GLY A 110 -34.91 -13.09 53.51
C GLY A 110 -34.57 -11.68 54.00
N ASN A 111 -35.40 -11.18 54.93
CA ASN A 111 -35.39 -9.79 55.44
C ASN A 111 -34.11 -9.37 56.20
N MET A 112 -33.18 -10.29 56.47
CA MET A 112 -31.94 -10.01 57.20
C MET A 112 -30.80 -10.89 56.69
N ILE A 113 -29.63 -10.29 56.49
CA ILE A 113 -28.38 -11.02 56.19
C ILE A 113 -27.48 -10.94 57.41
N ILE A 114 -26.91 -12.07 57.85
CA ILE A 114 -25.96 -12.08 58.98
C ILE A 114 -24.56 -12.39 58.46
N VAL A 115 -23.65 -11.43 58.57
CA VAL A 115 -22.22 -11.60 58.31
C VAL A 115 -21.56 -12.16 59.57
N GLU A 116 -21.15 -13.43 59.54
CA GLU A 116 -20.31 -14.07 60.56
C GLU A 116 -18.85 -13.99 60.10
N ARG A 117 -17.96 -13.37 60.87
CA ARG A 117 -16.51 -13.47 60.69
C ARG A 117 -15.86 -14.05 61.94
N ARG A 118 -15.25 -15.22 61.81
CA ARG A 118 -14.58 -15.93 62.91
C ARG A 118 -13.07 -15.94 62.70
N ILE A 119 -12.33 -15.54 63.72
CA ILE A 119 -10.87 -15.39 63.72
C ILE A 119 -10.27 -16.38 64.71
N THR A 120 -9.21 -17.04 64.30
CA THR A 120 -8.37 -17.96 65.11
C THR A 120 -6.91 -17.57 64.91
N GLU A 121 -5.99 -18.12 65.71
CA GLU A 121 -4.55 -17.82 65.58
C GLU A 121 -3.98 -18.13 64.19
N SER A 122 -4.50 -19.16 63.53
CA SER A 122 -4.00 -19.69 62.24
C SER A 122 -4.86 -19.33 61.02
N SER A 123 -6.13 -18.94 61.22
CA SER A 123 -7.07 -18.70 60.10
C SER A 123 -8.16 -17.67 60.43
N SER A 124 -8.71 -17.02 59.39
CA SER A 124 -9.97 -16.28 59.51
C SER A 124 -10.97 -16.81 58.48
N SER A 125 -12.19 -17.13 58.91
CA SER A 125 -13.30 -17.57 58.07
C SER A 125 -14.42 -16.53 58.06
N ILE A 126 -15.15 -16.47 56.95
CA ILE A 126 -16.31 -15.60 56.74
C ILE A 126 -17.46 -16.50 56.31
N ALA A 127 -18.67 -16.25 56.81
CA ALA A 127 -19.88 -16.90 56.36
C ALA A 127 -21.02 -15.89 56.29
N LEU A 128 -21.79 -15.94 55.20
CA LEU A 128 -23.06 -15.23 55.08
C LEU A 128 -24.18 -16.19 55.45
N LYS A 129 -25.09 -15.75 56.32
CA LYS A 129 -26.27 -16.51 56.75
C LYS A 129 -27.54 -15.74 56.40
N ASP A 130 -28.61 -16.49 56.20
CA ASP A 130 -29.96 -15.95 56.05
C ASP A 130 -30.56 -15.45 57.38
N HIS A 131 -31.79 -14.95 57.32
CA HIS A 131 -32.56 -14.48 58.47
C HIS A 131 -32.86 -15.56 59.53
N GLN A 132 -32.61 -16.84 59.23
CA GLN A 132 -32.78 -17.97 60.16
C GLN A 132 -31.43 -18.44 60.74
N GLY A 133 -30.31 -17.82 60.34
CA GLY A 133 -28.96 -18.20 60.74
C GLY A 133 -28.37 -19.40 59.96
N ARG A 134 -29.04 -19.88 58.91
CA ARG A 134 -28.54 -20.97 58.05
C ARG A 134 -27.44 -20.42 57.14
N LYS A 135 -26.32 -21.14 57.02
CA LYS A 135 -25.17 -20.71 56.19
C LYS A 135 -25.51 -20.86 54.72
N VAL A 136 -25.51 -19.74 53.99
CA VAL A 136 -25.75 -19.67 52.55
C VAL A 136 -24.42 -19.64 51.78
N ALA A 137 -23.48 -18.81 52.23
CA ALA A 137 -22.23 -18.51 51.55
C ALA A 137 -21.03 -18.55 52.52
N GLN A 138 -19.82 -18.81 52.01
CA GLN A 138 -18.59 -18.99 52.80
C GLN A 138 -17.30 -18.45 52.11
N ARG A 139 -17.39 -17.90 50.90
CA ARG A 139 -16.23 -17.37 50.16
C ARG A 139 -16.12 -15.86 50.31
N SER A 140 -14.90 -15.33 50.36
CA SER A 140 -14.66 -13.87 50.40
C SER A 140 -15.39 -13.13 49.28
N LYS A 141 -15.39 -13.69 48.07
CA LYS A 141 -16.09 -13.15 46.90
C LYS A 141 -17.60 -12.95 47.11
N GLU A 142 -18.25 -13.82 47.88
CA GLU A 142 -19.69 -13.72 48.17
C GLU A 142 -19.98 -12.54 49.12
N LEU A 143 -19.04 -12.19 50.02
CA LEU A 143 -19.08 -10.94 50.80
C LEU A 143 -18.73 -9.73 49.93
N GLU A 144 -17.75 -9.84 49.02
CA GLU A 144 -17.37 -8.75 48.10
C GLU A 144 -18.55 -8.35 47.19
N GLU A 145 -19.31 -9.31 46.66
CA GLU A 145 -20.52 -9.06 45.86
C GLU A 145 -21.64 -8.38 46.68
N LEU A 146 -21.80 -8.72 47.97
CA LEU A 146 -22.73 -8.04 48.88
C LEU A 146 -22.28 -6.61 49.21
N VAL A 147 -20.97 -6.41 49.42
CA VAL A 147 -20.36 -5.11 49.74
C VAL A 147 -20.41 -4.15 48.55
N GLU A 148 -20.17 -4.64 47.33
CA GLU A 148 -20.35 -3.87 46.10
C GLU A 148 -21.83 -3.50 45.90
N TYR A 149 -22.76 -4.44 46.10
CA TYR A 149 -24.20 -4.22 45.92
C TYR A 149 -24.75 -3.13 46.87
N PHE A 150 -24.41 -3.17 48.16
CA PHE A 150 -24.83 -2.16 49.14
C PHE A 150 -23.91 -0.93 49.21
N ASN A 151 -22.87 -0.85 48.37
CA ASN A 151 -21.87 0.24 48.35
C ASN A 151 -21.20 0.51 49.71
N ILE A 152 -20.74 -0.54 50.41
CA ILE A 152 -20.19 -0.46 51.79
C ILE A 152 -18.65 -0.35 51.77
N ASP A 153 -18.10 0.77 51.31
CA ASP A 153 -16.64 1.01 51.41
C ASP A 153 -16.23 1.40 52.83
N VAL A 154 -15.94 0.41 53.68
CA VAL A 154 -15.44 0.62 55.05
C VAL A 154 -14.05 1.26 55.12
N GLU A 155 -13.29 1.34 54.03
CA GLU A 155 -12.02 2.06 54.02
C GLU A 155 -12.15 3.54 53.63
N ASN A 156 -13.28 3.95 53.05
CA ASN A 156 -13.61 5.34 52.75
C ASN A 156 -13.75 6.14 54.06
N PRO A 157 -12.98 7.24 54.26
CA PRO A 157 -13.05 8.05 55.48
C PRO A 157 -14.42 8.71 55.72
N CYS A 158 -15.25 8.85 54.69
CA CYS A 158 -16.61 9.38 54.81
C CYS A 158 -17.68 8.32 55.16
N VAL A 159 -17.29 7.04 55.20
CA VAL A 159 -18.13 5.92 55.66
C VAL A 159 -17.70 5.48 57.06
N ILE A 160 -16.40 5.24 57.29
CA ILE A 160 -15.83 5.02 58.63
C ILE A 160 -14.66 5.96 58.91
N MET A 161 -14.93 6.92 59.79
CA MET A 161 -13.98 7.90 60.31
C MET A 161 -13.47 7.45 61.68
N SER A 162 -12.20 7.04 61.76
CA SER A 162 -11.52 6.72 63.03
C SER A 162 -11.03 7.99 63.73
N GLN A 163 -10.74 7.87 65.03
CA GLN A 163 -10.17 8.91 65.91
C GLN A 163 -8.93 9.59 65.31
N ASP A 164 -8.05 8.81 64.66
CA ASP A 164 -6.83 9.35 64.04
C ASP A 164 -7.12 9.98 62.67
N LYS A 165 -8.03 9.42 61.85
CA LYS A 165 -8.52 10.06 60.62
C LYS A 165 -9.22 11.40 60.90
N SER A 166 -10.03 11.49 61.96
CA SER A 166 -10.72 12.73 62.34
C SER A 166 -9.72 13.80 62.83
N ARG A 167 -8.66 13.41 63.57
CA ARG A 167 -7.55 14.31 63.92
C ARG A 167 -6.75 14.80 62.70
N GLU A 168 -6.37 13.88 61.80
CA GLU A 168 -5.67 14.18 60.53
C GLU A 168 -6.48 15.20 59.72
N PHE A 169 -7.78 14.94 59.55
CA PHE A 169 -8.66 15.70 58.67
C PHE A 169 -9.17 17.02 59.27
N LEU A 170 -9.69 17.04 60.50
CA LEU A 170 -10.38 18.20 61.07
C LEU A 170 -9.42 19.28 61.61
N HIS A 171 -8.22 18.89 62.07
CA HIS A 171 -7.34 19.78 62.84
C HIS A 171 -5.93 20.00 62.26
N SER A 172 -5.38 19.05 61.48
CA SER A 172 -3.97 19.11 61.03
C SER A 172 -3.76 19.07 59.50
N GLY A 173 -4.79 18.77 58.72
CA GLY A 173 -4.65 18.45 57.29
C GLY A 173 -3.92 19.50 56.45
N ASN A 174 -2.81 19.07 55.83
CA ASN A 174 -2.17 19.76 54.72
C ASN A 174 -3.15 19.80 53.53
N ASP A 175 -2.97 20.73 52.59
CA ASP A 175 -3.75 20.78 51.36
C ASP A 175 -3.53 19.51 50.49
N LYS A 176 -2.40 18.81 50.66
CA LYS A 176 -2.18 17.44 50.14
C LYS A 176 -3.08 16.39 50.80
N ASP A 177 -3.28 16.48 52.11
CA ASP A 177 -4.07 15.51 52.87
C ASP A 177 -5.55 15.73 52.58
N LYS A 178 -6.02 17.00 52.61
CA LYS A 178 -7.36 17.39 52.14
C LYS A 178 -7.66 16.83 50.75
N PHE A 179 -6.70 16.92 49.81
CA PHE A 179 -6.83 16.32 48.48
C PHE A 179 -6.96 14.80 48.53
N LYS A 180 -6.07 14.11 49.24
CA LYS A 180 -6.07 12.65 49.41
C LYS A 180 -7.39 12.14 50.02
N PHE A 181 -7.92 12.84 51.04
CA PHE A 181 -9.23 12.55 51.62
C PHE A 181 -10.36 12.73 50.61
N PHE A 182 -10.43 13.88 49.91
CA PHE A 182 -11.43 14.11 48.86
C PHE A 182 -11.35 13.07 47.72
N PHE A 183 -10.15 12.76 47.25
CA PHE A 183 -9.90 11.87 46.11
C PHE A 183 -10.23 10.40 46.43
N LYS A 184 -10.04 9.95 47.69
CA LYS A 184 -10.58 8.66 48.16
C LYS A 184 -12.08 8.72 48.45
N ALA A 185 -12.58 9.76 49.12
CA ALA A 185 -13.98 9.86 49.53
C ALA A 185 -14.96 9.86 48.35
N THR A 186 -14.58 10.51 47.25
CA THR A 186 -15.34 10.56 45.99
C THR A 186 -15.06 9.38 45.05
N LEU A 187 -14.35 8.34 45.53
CA LEU A 187 -13.93 7.14 44.78
C LEU A 187 -13.07 7.40 43.52
N LEU A 188 -12.69 8.65 43.24
CA LEU A 188 -11.85 9.02 42.09
C LEU A 188 -10.50 8.30 42.11
N GLN A 189 -9.93 8.03 43.29
CA GLN A 189 -8.71 7.24 43.42
C GLN A 189 -8.86 5.84 42.81
N GLN A 190 -9.89 5.09 43.21
CA GLN A 190 -10.12 3.72 42.75
C GLN A 190 -10.34 3.67 41.23
N VAL A 191 -11.07 4.67 40.68
CA VAL A 191 -11.28 4.77 39.24
C VAL A 191 -9.97 5.12 38.50
N SER A 192 -9.12 6.00 39.03
CA SER A 192 -7.80 6.31 38.44
C SER A 192 -6.91 5.06 38.38
N GLU A 193 -6.79 4.35 39.52
CA GLU A 193 -5.98 3.14 39.64
C GLU A 193 -6.45 2.03 38.68
N LEU A 194 -7.76 1.85 38.51
CA LEU A 194 -8.33 0.92 37.52
C LEU A 194 -8.03 1.34 36.07
N LEU A 195 -8.10 2.64 35.75
CA LEU A 195 -7.79 3.13 34.39
C LEU A 195 -6.29 3.07 34.07
N GLU A 196 -5.43 3.27 35.06
CA GLU A 196 -3.98 3.07 34.96
C GLU A 196 -3.62 1.58 34.81
N GLY A 197 -4.30 0.68 35.54
CA GLY A 197 -4.18 -0.77 35.37
C GLY A 197 -4.56 -1.23 33.96
N ILE A 198 -5.70 -0.77 33.43
CA ILE A 198 -6.12 -1.05 32.04
C ILE A 198 -5.08 -0.52 31.02
N LYS A 199 -4.50 0.66 31.26
CA LYS A 199 -3.41 1.20 30.41
C LYS A 199 -2.18 0.31 30.42
N SER A 200 -1.79 -0.21 31.59
CA SER A 200 -0.66 -1.15 31.73
C SER A 200 -0.90 -2.44 30.95
N HIS A 201 -2.09 -3.04 31.07
CA HIS A 201 -2.46 -4.25 30.32
C HIS A 201 -2.50 -4.03 28.81
N LEU A 202 -2.92 -2.85 28.33
CA LEU A 202 -2.87 -2.51 26.89
C LEU A 202 -1.44 -2.32 26.39
N ASN A 203 -0.58 -1.65 27.16
CA ASN A 203 0.85 -1.54 26.82
C ASN A 203 1.52 -2.91 26.69
N ALA A 204 1.26 -3.83 27.63
CA ALA A 204 1.76 -5.21 27.57
C ALA A 204 1.19 -5.98 26.36
N SER A 205 -0.09 -5.78 26.03
CA SER A 205 -0.72 -6.40 24.85
C SER A 205 -0.16 -5.86 23.53
N ASN A 206 0.22 -4.58 23.47
CA ASN A 206 0.87 -3.96 22.31
C ASN A 206 2.30 -4.50 22.09
N ALA A 207 3.05 -4.82 23.15
CA ALA A 207 4.35 -5.48 23.02
C ALA A 207 4.22 -6.88 22.38
N VAL A 208 3.14 -7.62 22.68
CA VAL A 208 2.86 -8.90 22.01
C VAL A 208 2.46 -8.71 20.54
N LEU A 209 1.81 -7.59 20.17
CA LEU A 209 1.57 -7.26 18.77
C LEU A 209 2.87 -6.97 18.00
N THR A 210 3.81 -6.21 18.56
CA THR A 210 5.08 -5.90 17.88
C THR A 210 5.99 -7.13 17.78
N GLU A 211 5.92 -8.07 18.72
CA GLU A 211 6.55 -9.39 18.61
C GLU A 211 5.88 -10.25 17.51
N LEU A 212 4.55 -10.26 17.42
CA LEU A 212 3.85 -10.93 16.32
C LEU A 212 4.22 -10.34 14.96
N GLU A 213 4.33 -9.02 14.85
CA GLU A 213 4.70 -8.29 13.62
C GLU A 213 6.13 -8.59 13.17
N SER A 214 7.10 -8.50 14.09
CA SER A 214 8.49 -8.88 13.79
C SER A 214 8.62 -10.35 13.39
N SER A 215 7.77 -11.23 13.95
CA SER A 215 7.69 -12.65 13.54
C SER A 215 7.04 -12.89 12.16
N ILE A 216 6.48 -11.88 11.51
CA ILE A 216 5.91 -11.95 10.14
C ILE A 216 6.96 -11.51 9.10
N SER A 217 7.75 -10.47 9.40
CA SER A 217 8.74 -9.90 8.46
C SER A 217 9.65 -10.93 7.77
N PRO A 218 10.37 -11.84 8.48
CA PRO A 218 11.28 -12.78 7.83
C PRO A 218 10.53 -13.83 6.97
N ILE A 219 9.26 -14.09 7.26
CA ILE A 219 8.43 -15.02 6.46
C ILE A 219 7.98 -14.33 5.16
N VAL A 220 7.75 -13.01 5.19
CA VAL A 220 7.50 -12.20 3.99
C VAL A 220 8.76 -12.11 3.11
N GLU A 221 9.94 -12.10 3.71
CA GLU A 221 11.23 -12.17 2.99
C GLU A 221 11.47 -13.57 2.39
N GLU A 222 11.21 -14.65 3.14
CA GLU A 222 11.21 -16.04 2.64
C GLU A 222 10.31 -16.19 1.39
N LEU A 223 9.11 -15.59 1.41
CA LEU A 223 8.18 -15.64 0.27
C LEU A 223 8.73 -14.86 -0.94
N LYS A 224 9.28 -13.65 -0.75
CA LYS A 224 9.90 -12.88 -1.84
C LYS A 224 11.03 -13.67 -2.51
N GLU A 225 11.92 -14.27 -1.73
CA GLU A 225 12.99 -15.12 -2.26
C GLU A 225 12.45 -16.30 -3.06
N LEU A 226 11.40 -16.98 -2.56
CA LEU A 226 10.77 -18.10 -3.28
C LEU A 226 10.11 -17.62 -4.59
N HIS A 227 9.46 -16.45 -4.58
CA HIS A 227 8.86 -15.87 -5.77
C HIS A 227 9.90 -15.52 -6.85
N GLU A 228 11.04 -14.91 -6.46
CA GLU A 228 12.15 -14.64 -7.39
C GLU A 228 12.77 -15.94 -7.93
N LYS A 229 12.94 -16.97 -7.09
CA LYS A 229 13.43 -18.30 -7.51
C LYS A 229 12.47 -18.98 -8.50
N ILE A 230 11.16 -18.89 -8.29
CA ILE A 230 10.13 -19.37 -9.24
C ILE A 230 10.24 -18.62 -10.57
N LYS A 231 10.23 -17.28 -10.55
CA LYS A 231 10.31 -16.46 -11.76
C LYS A 231 11.57 -16.75 -12.58
N ASN A 232 12.72 -16.88 -11.92
CA ASN A 232 13.97 -17.25 -12.58
C ASN A 232 13.88 -18.64 -13.23
N MET A 233 13.27 -19.62 -12.57
CA MET A 233 13.03 -20.95 -13.12
C MET A 233 12.01 -20.95 -14.29
N GLU A 234 11.02 -20.06 -14.28
CA GLU A 234 10.09 -19.86 -15.40
C GLU A 234 10.84 -19.33 -16.63
N HIS A 235 11.74 -18.34 -16.46
CA HIS A 235 12.63 -17.90 -17.54
C HIS A 235 13.58 -19.01 -18.04
N VAL A 236 14.00 -19.96 -17.19
CA VAL A 236 14.75 -21.15 -17.64
C VAL A 236 13.88 -22.07 -18.50
N LYS A 237 12.59 -22.26 -18.16
CA LYS A 237 11.63 -23.01 -19.00
C LYS A 237 11.36 -22.30 -20.33
N GLU A 238 11.22 -20.98 -20.34
CA GLU A 238 11.09 -20.18 -21.57
C GLU A 238 12.29 -20.38 -22.49
N ILE A 239 13.52 -20.22 -21.98
CA ILE A 239 14.76 -20.44 -22.74
C ILE A 239 14.85 -21.88 -23.26
N ALA A 240 14.42 -22.88 -22.49
CA ALA A 240 14.38 -24.27 -22.93
C ALA A 240 13.39 -24.49 -24.10
N GLN A 241 12.22 -23.84 -24.04
CA GLN A 241 11.22 -23.90 -25.10
C GLN A 241 11.67 -23.15 -26.37
N ASP A 242 12.34 -22.01 -26.22
CA ASP A 242 12.98 -21.29 -27.34
C ASP A 242 14.10 -22.10 -28.01
N VAL A 243 14.91 -22.83 -27.23
CA VAL A 243 15.91 -23.75 -27.79
C VAL A 243 15.24 -24.87 -28.60
N GLN A 244 14.08 -25.39 -28.17
CA GLN A 244 13.32 -26.38 -28.95
C GLN A 244 12.69 -25.77 -30.21
N ASN A 245 12.13 -24.55 -30.13
CA ASN A 245 11.57 -23.84 -31.28
C ASN A 245 12.66 -23.50 -32.32
N LEU A 246 13.85 -23.09 -31.87
CA LEU A 246 15.00 -22.85 -32.75
C LEU A 246 15.55 -24.14 -33.37
N LYS A 247 15.55 -25.28 -32.66
CA LYS A 247 15.88 -26.59 -33.26
C LYS A 247 14.94 -26.92 -34.43
N ARG A 248 13.63 -26.70 -34.26
CA ARG A 248 12.61 -26.93 -35.30
C ARG A 248 12.82 -26.00 -36.50
N LYS A 249 13.04 -24.69 -36.27
CA LYS A 249 13.33 -23.73 -37.35
C LYS A 249 14.64 -24.05 -38.08
N LEU A 250 15.71 -24.41 -37.36
CA LEU A 250 17.00 -24.78 -37.94
C LEU A 250 16.88 -26.03 -38.83
N ALA A 251 16.12 -27.04 -38.41
CA ALA A 251 15.91 -28.25 -39.19
C ALA A 251 15.29 -27.96 -40.56
N TRP A 252 14.29 -27.08 -40.61
CA TRP A 252 13.59 -26.72 -41.85
C TRP A 252 14.29 -25.62 -42.67
N SER A 253 15.14 -24.77 -42.07
CA SER A 253 15.96 -23.83 -42.86
C SER A 253 16.95 -24.53 -43.81
N TRP A 254 17.40 -25.76 -43.48
CA TRP A 254 18.21 -26.58 -44.39
C TRP A 254 17.43 -27.18 -45.57
N VAL A 255 16.09 -27.17 -45.52
CA VAL A 255 15.23 -27.52 -46.67
C VAL A 255 15.04 -26.26 -47.51
N TYR A 256 14.54 -25.17 -46.92
CA TYR A 256 14.25 -23.93 -47.63
C TYR A 256 15.48 -23.26 -48.28
N ASP A 257 16.69 -23.43 -47.72
CA ASP A 257 17.90 -22.92 -48.37
C ASP A 257 18.27 -23.73 -49.63
N VAL A 258 18.11 -25.05 -49.60
CA VAL A 258 18.30 -25.90 -50.78
C VAL A 258 17.22 -25.64 -51.82
N ASP A 259 15.97 -25.38 -51.41
CA ASP A 259 14.87 -25.02 -52.32
C ASP A 259 15.16 -23.71 -53.05
N ARG A 260 15.73 -22.72 -52.34
CA ARG A 260 16.22 -21.48 -52.94
C ARG A 260 17.37 -21.72 -53.91
N GLN A 261 18.34 -22.58 -53.57
CA GLN A 261 19.43 -22.93 -54.48
C GLN A 261 18.93 -23.66 -55.74
N ILE A 262 17.94 -24.55 -55.61
CA ILE A 262 17.27 -25.21 -56.74
C ILE A 262 16.61 -24.17 -57.65
N GLU A 263 15.86 -23.22 -57.10
CA GLU A 263 15.21 -22.18 -57.90
C GLU A 263 16.21 -21.23 -58.58
N GLU A 264 17.26 -20.80 -57.85
CA GLU A 264 18.35 -20.00 -58.41
C GLU A 264 19.08 -20.72 -59.57
N HIS A 265 19.18 -22.05 -59.53
CA HIS A 265 19.79 -22.85 -60.61
C HIS A 265 18.80 -23.25 -61.73
N ASN A 266 17.52 -23.48 -61.45
CA ASN A 266 16.47 -23.63 -62.48
C ASN A 266 16.43 -22.40 -63.41
N ILE A 267 16.51 -21.20 -62.81
CA ILE A 267 16.54 -19.93 -63.55
C ILE A 267 17.82 -19.77 -64.41
N LYS A 268 18.93 -20.43 -64.06
CA LYS A 268 20.13 -20.51 -64.92
C LYS A 268 19.92 -21.53 -66.04
N PHE A 269 19.42 -22.72 -65.69
CA PHE A 269 19.22 -23.84 -66.60
C PHE A 269 18.31 -23.49 -67.79
N GLU A 270 17.15 -22.88 -67.55
CA GLU A 270 16.27 -22.45 -68.65
C GLU A 270 16.94 -21.38 -69.54
N LYS A 271 17.73 -20.46 -68.97
CA LYS A 271 18.51 -19.48 -69.77
C LYS A 271 19.66 -20.10 -70.58
N LEU A 272 20.20 -21.25 -70.15
CA LEU A 272 21.16 -22.02 -70.95
C LEU A 272 20.45 -22.75 -72.09
N LYS A 273 19.29 -23.35 -71.80
CA LYS A 273 18.43 -24.07 -72.73
C LYS A 273 17.90 -23.16 -73.86
N ASP A 274 17.56 -21.89 -73.56
CA ASP A 274 17.20 -20.86 -74.56
C ASP A 274 18.32 -20.56 -75.59
N ARG A 275 19.59 -20.82 -75.25
CA ARG A 275 20.72 -20.64 -76.19
C ARG A 275 20.76 -21.74 -77.26
N VAL A 276 20.22 -22.92 -76.99
CA VAL A 276 20.22 -24.07 -77.92
C VAL A 276 19.52 -23.74 -79.26
N PRO A 277 18.24 -23.31 -79.32
CA PRO A 277 17.59 -22.99 -80.59
C PRO A 277 18.29 -21.84 -81.33
N THR A 278 18.89 -20.89 -80.61
CA THR A 278 19.65 -19.77 -81.18
C THR A 278 20.92 -20.24 -81.88
N CYS A 279 21.67 -21.18 -81.28
CA CYS A 279 22.84 -21.79 -81.90
C CYS A 279 22.46 -22.72 -83.06
N GLN A 280 21.40 -23.52 -82.91
CA GLN A 280 20.99 -24.47 -83.95
C GLN A 280 20.59 -23.76 -85.25
N ALA A 281 19.72 -22.74 -85.16
CA ALA A 281 19.27 -21.97 -86.33
C ALA A 281 20.44 -21.30 -87.09
N ARG A 282 21.57 -21.04 -86.42
CA ARG A 282 22.78 -20.49 -87.06
C ARG A 282 23.62 -21.57 -87.75
N ILE A 283 23.68 -22.78 -87.21
CA ILE A 283 24.31 -23.94 -87.86
C ILE A 283 23.53 -24.31 -89.13
N ASP A 284 22.20 -24.35 -89.05
CA ASP A 284 21.32 -24.68 -90.17
C ASP A 284 21.51 -23.67 -91.32
N GLN A 285 21.46 -22.37 -91.02
CA GLN A 285 21.67 -21.29 -91.99
C GLN A 285 23.04 -21.34 -92.68
N LEU A 286 24.10 -21.72 -91.96
CA LEU A 286 25.43 -21.89 -92.54
C LEU A 286 25.51 -23.17 -93.41
N SER A 287 24.80 -24.23 -93.02
CA SER A 287 24.75 -25.49 -93.77
C SER A 287 24.10 -25.32 -95.16
N ASP A 288 23.02 -24.56 -95.26
CA ASP A 288 22.36 -24.27 -96.54
C ASP A 288 23.29 -23.47 -97.47
N ARG A 289 23.96 -22.44 -96.93
CA ARG A 289 24.90 -21.60 -97.70
C ARG A 289 26.12 -22.38 -98.21
N VAL A 290 26.64 -23.35 -97.45
CA VAL A 290 27.71 -24.26 -97.89
C VAL A 290 27.25 -25.13 -99.06
N ASN A 291 25.99 -25.60 -99.06
CA ASN A 291 25.44 -26.41 -100.15
C ASN A 291 25.29 -25.60 -101.44
N GLU A 292 24.78 -24.36 -101.38
CA GLU A 292 24.65 -23.48 -102.56
C GLU A 292 26.01 -23.22 -103.23
N LEU A 293 27.03 -22.86 -102.44
CA LEU A 293 28.36 -22.52 -102.97
C LEU A 293 29.07 -23.74 -103.59
N LYS A 294 28.88 -24.95 -103.04
CA LYS A 294 29.47 -26.19 -103.59
C LYS A 294 28.93 -26.56 -104.98
N ILE A 295 27.67 -26.25 -105.28
CA ILE A 295 27.09 -26.45 -106.62
C ILE A 295 27.77 -25.50 -107.64
N LEU A 296 27.94 -24.24 -107.26
CA LEU A 296 28.55 -23.18 -108.09
C LEU A 296 30.03 -23.47 -108.43
N LEU A 297 30.72 -24.16 -107.53
CA LEU A 297 32.12 -24.58 -107.65
C LEU A 297 32.31 -25.68 -108.72
N SER A 298 31.40 -26.68 -108.74
CA SER A 298 31.39 -27.76 -109.75
C SER A 298 31.29 -27.22 -111.19
N ASP A 299 30.39 -26.25 -111.41
CA ASP A 299 30.19 -25.61 -112.74
C ASP A 299 31.41 -24.82 -113.24
N LYS A 300 32.25 -24.31 -112.32
CA LYS A 300 33.51 -23.64 -112.68
C LYS A 300 34.61 -24.65 -113.01
N GLN A 301 34.75 -25.73 -112.24
CA GLN A 301 35.78 -26.77 -112.48
C GLN A 301 35.63 -27.40 -113.88
N ALA A 302 34.41 -27.72 -114.29
CA ALA A 302 34.14 -28.32 -115.61
C ALA A 302 34.58 -27.45 -116.81
N LYS A 303 34.64 -26.12 -116.66
CA LYS A 303 35.12 -25.21 -117.73
C LYS A 303 36.63 -25.28 -117.92
N ILE A 304 37.40 -25.32 -116.83
CA ILE A 304 38.87 -25.29 -116.88
C ILE A 304 39.42 -26.53 -117.58
N THR A 305 38.87 -27.71 -117.30
CA THR A 305 39.31 -28.97 -117.92
C THR A 305 39.26 -28.94 -119.45
N SER A 306 38.28 -28.24 -120.03
CA SER A 306 38.11 -28.13 -121.49
C SER A 306 39.13 -27.21 -122.21
N LEU A 307 39.89 -26.41 -121.45
CA LEU A 307 40.87 -25.46 -121.98
C LEU A 307 42.31 -26.00 -121.91
N MET A 308 42.64 -26.82 -120.91
CA MET A 308 44.02 -27.26 -120.66
C MET A 308 44.61 -28.20 -121.73
N GLU A 309 43.78 -28.90 -122.52
CA GLU A 309 44.27 -29.86 -123.53
C GLU A 309 44.95 -29.22 -124.76
N LYS A 310 44.89 -27.89 -124.94
CA LYS A 310 45.27 -27.24 -126.21
C LYS A 310 46.69 -26.68 -126.31
N THR A 311 47.43 -26.51 -125.20
CA THR A 311 48.61 -25.61 -125.18
C THR A 311 49.87 -26.26 -124.58
N SER A 312 50.29 -27.40 -125.14
CA SER A 312 51.39 -28.22 -124.59
C SER A 312 52.79 -27.93 -125.16
N GLU A 313 52.94 -27.46 -126.40
CA GLU A 313 54.25 -27.39 -127.07
C GLU A 313 55.12 -26.19 -126.69
N VAL A 314 54.52 -25.02 -126.40
CA VAL A 314 55.23 -23.76 -126.11
C VAL A 314 56.13 -23.86 -124.87
N ARG A 315 55.77 -24.72 -123.90
CA ARG A 315 56.42 -24.78 -122.58
C ARG A 315 57.88 -25.29 -122.64
N ARG A 316 58.25 -26.10 -123.66
CA ARG A 316 59.57 -26.76 -123.75
C ARG A 316 60.73 -25.82 -124.12
N MET A 317 60.49 -24.77 -124.91
CA MET A 317 61.57 -23.87 -125.37
C MET A 317 62.00 -22.83 -124.32
N LYS A 318 61.30 -22.75 -123.18
CA LYS A 318 61.56 -21.76 -122.11
C LYS A 318 62.77 -22.12 -121.24
N GLU A 319 63.04 -23.41 -121.05
CA GLU A 319 63.95 -23.90 -120.01
C GLU A 319 65.44 -23.84 -120.40
N GLU A 320 65.79 -24.07 -121.67
CA GLU A 320 67.19 -24.03 -122.14
C GLU A 320 67.85 -22.64 -121.98
N LEU A 321 67.11 -21.57 -122.32
CA LEU A 321 67.59 -20.19 -122.17
C LEU A 321 67.76 -19.76 -120.70
N GLN A 322 67.08 -20.41 -119.76
CA GLN A 322 67.02 -20.00 -118.36
C GLN A 322 68.33 -20.30 -117.59
N ASN A 323 69.08 -21.33 -117.99
CA ASN A 323 70.33 -21.72 -117.34
C ASN A 323 71.48 -20.73 -117.56
N ASN A 324 71.60 -20.14 -118.75
CA ASN A 324 72.67 -19.20 -119.08
C ASN A 324 72.58 -17.88 -118.28
N LEU A 325 71.37 -17.52 -117.80
CA LEU A 325 71.14 -16.31 -117.00
C LEU A 325 71.62 -16.45 -115.53
N LEU A 326 71.75 -17.68 -115.01
CA LEU A 326 72.06 -17.91 -113.60
C LEU A 326 73.54 -17.68 -113.26
N LEU A 327 74.46 -18.04 -114.16
CA LEU A 327 75.91 -17.88 -113.95
C LEU A 327 76.30 -16.41 -113.74
N ALA A 328 75.79 -15.51 -114.59
CA ALA A 328 76.11 -14.07 -114.54
C ALA A 328 75.61 -13.38 -113.25
N LYS A 329 74.61 -13.92 -112.56
CA LYS A 329 74.11 -13.34 -111.30
C LYS A 329 75.00 -13.63 -110.09
N LYS A 330 75.91 -14.61 -110.16
CA LYS A 330 76.67 -15.07 -109.00
C LYS A 330 77.81 -14.12 -108.60
N GLU A 331 78.55 -13.58 -109.56
CA GLU A 331 79.64 -12.61 -109.31
C GLU A 331 79.16 -11.31 -108.63
N ARG A 332 77.90 -10.91 -108.85
CA ARG A 332 77.29 -9.72 -108.23
C ARG A 332 77.26 -9.81 -106.71
N ALA A 333 76.87 -10.97 -106.17
CA ALA A 333 76.50 -11.10 -104.76
C ALA A 333 77.69 -10.97 -103.80
N GLU A 334 78.88 -11.47 -104.19
CA GLU A 334 80.07 -11.50 -103.34
C GLU A 334 80.59 -10.09 -103.00
N ARG A 335 80.35 -9.11 -103.87
CA ARG A 335 80.74 -7.70 -103.67
C ARG A 335 79.78 -6.90 -102.79
N GLU A 336 78.56 -7.38 -102.60
CA GLU A 336 77.52 -6.71 -101.81
C GLU A 336 77.77 -6.90 -100.29
N ALA A 337 78.32 -8.05 -99.89
CA ALA A 337 78.53 -8.42 -98.48
C ALA A 337 79.68 -7.65 -97.76
N GLU A 338 80.60 -7.04 -98.50
CA GLU A 338 81.74 -6.30 -97.93
C GLU A 338 81.31 -4.94 -97.35
N TYR A 339 80.24 -4.35 -97.89
CA TYR A 339 79.71 -3.03 -97.52
C TYR A 339 79.10 -2.99 -96.11
N SER A 340 78.30 -4.00 -95.74
CA SER A 340 77.47 -3.98 -94.52
C SER A 340 78.23 -4.10 -93.18
N ARG A 341 79.53 -4.45 -93.18
CA ARG A 341 80.28 -4.61 -91.92
C ARG A 341 80.59 -3.28 -91.21
N VAL A 342 80.82 -2.21 -91.98
CA VAL A 342 81.33 -0.92 -91.45
C VAL A 342 80.28 -0.18 -90.61
N ASP A 343 79.01 -0.25 -91.03
CA ASP A 343 77.89 0.51 -90.46
C ASP A 343 77.61 0.17 -88.98
N SER A 344 77.75 -1.12 -88.63
CA SER A 344 77.42 -1.66 -87.30
C SER A 344 78.20 -1.05 -86.11
N LEU A 345 79.33 -0.39 -86.37
CA LEU A 345 80.21 0.13 -85.33
C LEU A 345 79.70 1.43 -84.69
N ILE A 346 78.99 2.26 -85.46
CA ILE A 346 78.59 3.63 -85.09
C ILE A 346 77.53 3.64 -83.97
N LEU A 347 76.67 2.62 -83.94
CA LEU A 347 75.48 2.59 -83.06
C LEU A 347 75.81 2.53 -81.55
N LYS A 348 76.99 2.01 -81.17
CA LYS A 348 77.33 1.74 -79.76
C LYS A 348 77.70 2.98 -78.95
N MET A 349 78.22 4.04 -79.58
CA MET A 349 78.73 5.22 -78.86
C MET A 349 77.61 6.08 -78.21
N ARG A 350 76.38 6.04 -78.76
CA ARG A 350 75.25 6.89 -78.34
C ARG A 350 74.61 6.56 -76.97
N LYS A 351 75.03 5.50 -76.27
CA LYS A 351 74.40 5.08 -74.99
C LYS A 351 75.01 5.67 -73.72
N ARG A 352 76.22 6.27 -73.77
CA ARG A 352 76.99 6.65 -72.57
C ARG A 352 76.59 8.00 -71.93
N ALA A 353 75.89 8.88 -72.65
CA ALA A 353 75.61 10.26 -72.21
C ALA A 353 74.53 10.39 -71.11
N ARG A 354 73.67 9.39 -70.89
CA ARG A 354 72.49 9.45 -69.99
C ARG A 354 72.75 9.07 -68.52
N TYR A 355 74.00 9.13 -68.07
CA TYR A 355 74.40 8.68 -66.72
C TYR A 355 74.71 9.84 -65.74
N LEU A 356 74.83 11.07 -66.23
CA LEU A 356 75.41 12.20 -65.48
C LEU A 356 74.37 13.19 -64.93
N GLU A 357 73.08 13.03 -65.25
CA GLU A 357 72.00 13.97 -64.87
C GLU A 357 71.58 13.89 -63.38
N GLN A 358 72.30 13.13 -62.54
CA GLN A 358 71.80 12.65 -61.23
C GLN A 358 72.65 13.04 -59.99
N GLN A 359 73.59 13.99 -60.11
CA GLN A 359 74.48 14.45 -59.01
C GLN A 359 74.19 15.87 -58.47
N ILE A 360 72.94 16.32 -58.52
CA ILE A 360 72.53 17.67 -58.09
C ILE A 360 71.86 17.53 -56.69
N ARG A 361 72.60 17.57 -55.54
CA ARG A 361 72.05 17.03 -54.26
C ARG A 361 72.27 17.61 -52.82
N ASP A 362 73.35 18.01 -52.13
CA ASP A 362 74.83 18.09 -52.24
C ASP A 362 75.47 19.34 -51.48
N THR A 363 74.89 20.56 -51.52
CA THR A 363 75.32 21.81 -50.81
C THR A 363 74.18 22.80 -50.45
N GLN A 364 74.38 23.74 -49.50
CA GLN A 364 73.46 24.77 -48.92
C GLN A 364 72.89 24.39 -47.53
N GLU A 365 73.76 24.06 -46.57
CA GLU A 365 74.38 24.99 -45.58
C GLU A 365 73.44 25.43 -44.43
N GLN A 366 73.86 25.70 -43.19
CA GLN A 366 74.95 25.36 -42.26
C GLN A 366 74.81 26.38 -41.09
N GLY A 367 75.30 26.09 -39.87
CA GLY A 367 75.45 27.10 -38.80
C GLY A 367 74.24 27.23 -37.86
N ILE A 368 74.07 26.38 -36.85
CA ILE A 368 74.84 26.33 -35.58
C ILE A 368 74.76 27.66 -34.79
N LYS A 369 73.90 27.74 -33.76
CA LYS A 369 74.28 28.06 -32.35
C LYS A 369 73.12 28.06 -31.33
N ASP A 370 73.53 28.00 -30.06
CA ASP A 370 72.82 28.38 -28.83
C ASP A 370 71.84 27.38 -28.18
N THR A 371 72.41 26.25 -27.76
CA THR A 371 71.90 25.45 -26.63
C THR A 371 71.97 26.24 -25.31
N GLN A 372 70.94 27.04 -25.02
CA GLN A 372 70.65 27.54 -23.67
C GLN A 372 69.16 27.81 -23.38
N ASP A 373 68.32 28.03 -24.41
CA ASP A 373 66.89 28.33 -24.23
C ASP A 373 66.01 27.11 -23.88
N GLU A 374 66.39 25.89 -24.28
CA GLU A 374 65.52 24.71 -24.17
C GLU A 374 65.20 24.29 -22.72
N GLU A 375 66.14 24.42 -21.77
CA GLU A 375 65.88 24.10 -20.36
C GLU A 375 64.91 25.11 -19.72
N ALA A 376 64.92 26.38 -20.15
CA ALA A 376 63.97 27.39 -19.70
C ALA A 376 62.56 27.13 -20.28
N GLU A 377 62.48 26.79 -21.56
CA GLU A 377 61.20 26.54 -22.24
C GLU A 377 60.45 25.33 -21.65
N ILE A 378 61.17 24.27 -21.25
CA ILE A 378 60.59 23.09 -20.60
C ILE A 378 60.03 23.41 -19.20
N GLN A 379 60.72 24.25 -18.41
CA GLN A 379 60.19 24.71 -17.11
C GLN A 379 58.95 25.58 -17.29
N GLU A 380 58.95 26.49 -18.27
CA GLU A 380 57.80 27.35 -18.54
C GLU A 380 56.58 26.55 -19.04
N ARG A 381 56.79 25.57 -19.93
CA ARG A 381 55.75 24.62 -20.40
C ARG A 381 55.17 23.79 -19.25
N THR A 382 56.02 23.30 -18.35
CA THR A 382 55.58 22.52 -17.16
C THR A 382 54.72 23.38 -16.23
N LYS A 383 55.10 24.65 -16.02
CA LYS A 383 54.31 25.60 -15.23
C LYS A 383 52.97 25.93 -15.89
N LYS A 384 52.95 26.17 -17.21
CA LYS A 384 51.72 26.38 -18.00
C LYS A 384 50.75 25.20 -17.86
N LEU A 385 51.22 23.95 -17.95
CA LEU A 385 50.39 22.78 -17.70
C LEU A 385 49.82 22.75 -16.27
N GLN A 386 50.62 23.10 -15.27
CA GLN A 386 50.17 23.11 -13.87
C GLN A 386 49.09 24.17 -13.61
N ASP A 387 49.24 25.37 -14.18
CA ASP A 387 48.25 26.44 -14.08
C ASP A 387 46.96 26.09 -14.86
N GLU A 388 47.06 25.42 -16.01
CA GLU A 388 45.89 24.86 -16.70
C GLU A 388 45.17 23.76 -15.90
N ILE A 389 45.90 22.87 -15.21
CA ILE A 389 45.33 21.85 -14.31
C ILE A 389 44.56 22.52 -13.17
N ASN A 390 45.12 23.59 -12.58
CA ASN A 390 44.47 24.38 -11.53
C ASN A 390 43.17 25.05 -12.04
N MET A 391 43.18 25.59 -13.27
CA MET A 391 42.01 26.22 -13.90
C MET A 391 40.90 25.21 -14.26
N VAL A 392 41.24 23.99 -14.69
CA VAL A 392 40.24 22.93 -14.90
C VAL A 392 39.67 22.47 -13.55
N HIS A 393 40.51 22.32 -12.51
CA HIS A 393 40.06 21.95 -11.17
C HIS A 393 39.05 22.96 -10.59
N LEU A 394 39.31 24.26 -10.73
CA LEU A 394 38.39 25.32 -10.30
C LEU A 394 37.04 25.26 -11.06
N ASN A 395 37.06 24.91 -12.34
CA ASN A 395 35.84 24.72 -13.13
C ASN A 395 35.03 23.49 -12.69
N ILE A 396 35.69 22.39 -12.34
CA ILE A 396 35.01 21.20 -11.77
C ILE A 396 34.29 21.57 -10.48
N SER A 397 34.95 22.26 -9.54
CA SER A 397 34.34 22.69 -8.28
C SER A 397 33.12 23.59 -8.48
N ARG A 398 33.19 24.56 -9.42
CA ARG A 398 32.04 25.40 -9.79
C ARG A 398 30.87 24.59 -10.35
N LEU A 399 31.14 23.60 -11.20
CA LEU A 399 30.12 22.70 -11.75
C LEU A 399 29.52 21.75 -10.69
N GLN A 400 30.28 21.39 -9.64
CA GLN A 400 29.77 20.63 -8.50
C GLN A 400 28.78 21.45 -7.65
N GLU A 401 29.05 22.74 -7.43
CA GLU A 401 28.11 23.65 -6.75
C GLU A 401 26.84 23.91 -7.59
N GLU A 402 26.99 24.08 -8.90
CA GLU A 402 25.87 24.23 -9.86
C GLU A 402 24.98 22.98 -9.89
N GLU A 403 25.56 21.77 -9.95
CA GLU A 403 24.81 20.50 -9.88
C GLU A 403 24.05 20.37 -8.55
N LYS A 404 24.71 20.69 -7.43
CA LYS A 404 24.10 20.60 -6.10
C LYS A 404 22.88 21.53 -5.97
N LEU A 405 23.01 22.80 -6.38
CA LEU A 405 21.93 23.78 -6.31
C LEU A 405 20.70 23.35 -7.15
N LEU A 406 20.92 22.71 -8.30
CA LEU A 406 19.85 22.19 -9.15
C LEU A 406 19.21 20.92 -8.57
N VAL A 407 20.00 20.03 -7.95
CA VAL A 407 19.49 18.85 -7.23
C VAL A 407 18.62 19.26 -6.04
N ASP A 408 19.03 20.25 -5.24
CA ASP A 408 18.25 20.74 -4.10
C ASP A 408 16.90 21.34 -4.54
N LYS A 409 16.88 22.11 -5.64
CA LYS A 409 15.63 22.62 -6.27
C LYS A 409 14.73 21.49 -6.77
N LEU A 410 15.32 20.46 -7.40
CA LEU A 410 14.59 19.29 -7.91
C LEU A 410 13.99 18.45 -6.78
N LEU A 411 14.64 18.37 -5.61
CA LEU A 411 14.06 17.73 -4.42
C LEU A 411 12.83 18.50 -3.92
N MET A 412 12.93 19.83 -3.77
CA MET A 412 11.79 20.68 -3.37
C MET A 412 10.60 20.55 -4.34
N ALA A 413 10.85 20.54 -5.65
CA ALA A 413 9.80 20.33 -6.66
C ALA A 413 9.15 18.93 -6.52
N LYS A 414 9.94 17.88 -6.31
CA LYS A 414 9.44 16.51 -6.13
C LYS A 414 8.67 16.31 -4.82
N ASP A 415 8.94 17.10 -3.78
CA ASP A 415 8.13 17.09 -2.55
C ASP A 415 6.81 17.85 -2.71
N PHE A 416 6.81 19.02 -3.37
CA PHE A 416 5.58 19.76 -3.69
C PHE A 416 4.59 18.93 -4.54
N ILE A 417 5.10 18.12 -5.48
CA ILE A 417 4.29 17.16 -6.26
C ILE A 417 3.63 16.09 -5.36
N LYS A 418 4.27 15.65 -4.27
CA LYS A 418 3.69 14.69 -3.31
C LYS A 418 2.54 15.32 -2.51
N GLU A 419 2.66 16.59 -2.13
CA GLU A 419 1.60 17.30 -1.41
C GLU A 419 0.34 17.47 -2.28
N ILE A 420 0.50 17.89 -3.54
CA ILE A 420 -0.62 17.97 -4.49
C ILE A 420 -1.24 16.59 -4.76
N LEU A 421 -0.42 15.53 -4.86
CA LEU A 421 -0.94 14.15 -4.99
C LEU A 421 -1.80 13.73 -3.80
N LYS A 422 -1.44 14.11 -2.58
CA LYS A 422 -2.23 13.85 -1.37
C LYS A 422 -3.53 14.66 -1.37
N GLU A 423 -3.48 15.93 -1.77
CA GLU A 423 -4.66 16.80 -1.93
C GLU A 423 -5.66 16.19 -2.93
N VAL A 424 -5.18 15.72 -4.08
CA VAL A 424 -6.00 15.01 -5.09
C VAL A 424 -6.64 13.76 -4.49
N GLN A 425 -5.88 12.89 -3.82
CA GLN A 425 -6.43 11.66 -3.23
C GLN A 425 -7.50 11.92 -2.16
N ASP A 426 -7.29 12.91 -1.28
CA ASP A 426 -8.25 13.23 -0.23
C ASP A 426 -9.52 13.92 -0.78
N ASN A 427 -9.42 14.65 -1.88
CA ASN A 427 -10.60 15.18 -2.58
C ASN A 427 -11.32 14.09 -3.40
N GLU A 428 -10.61 13.19 -4.07
CA GLU A 428 -11.20 12.02 -4.75
C GLU A 428 -11.96 11.11 -3.77
N ARG A 429 -11.46 10.90 -2.55
CA ARG A 429 -12.17 10.18 -1.48
C ARG A 429 -13.50 10.84 -1.10
N LYS A 430 -13.54 12.18 -1.02
CA LYS A 430 -14.77 12.95 -0.77
C LYS A 430 -15.76 12.77 -1.93
N TYR A 431 -15.29 12.94 -3.17
CA TYR A 431 -16.10 12.79 -4.38
C TYR A 431 -16.74 11.39 -4.47
N HIS A 432 -15.97 10.31 -4.29
CA HIS A 432 -16.53 8.95 -4.29
C HIS A 432 -17.56 8.72 -3.18
N SER A 433 -17.40 9.34 -2.01
CA SER A 433 -18.39 9.31 -0.93
C SER A 433 -19.68 10.04 -1.30
N LEU A 434 -19.58 11.21 -1.93
CA LEU A 434 -20.73 11.98 -2.43
C LEU A 434 -21.48 11.22 -3.52
N CYS A 435 -20.76 10.69 -4.53
CA CYS A 435 -21.34 9.85 -5.58
C CYS A 435 -22.06 8.60 -5.02
N SER A 436 -21.50 7.97 -3.98
CA SER A 436 -22.13 6.81 -3.32
C SER A 436 -23.44 7.19 -2.61
N GLN A 437 -23.50 8.37 -1.97
CA GLN A 437 -24.71 8.89 -1.31
C GLN A 437 -25.77 9.30 -2.33
N LEU A 438 -25.36 10.00 -3.40
CA LEU A 438 -26.19 10.39 -4.53
C LEU A 438 -26.80 9.16 -5.22
N GLN A 439 -26.01 8.11 -5.48
CA GLN A 439 -26.51 6.86 -6.06
C GLN A 439 -27.54 6.17 -5.17
N ALA A 440 -27.33 6.18 -3.84
CA ALA A 440 -28.30 5.63 -2.89
C ALA A 440 -29.62 6.43 -2.87
N LEU A 441 -29.56 7.77 -2.93
CA LEU A 441 -30.77 8.62 -3.03
C LEU A 441 -31.53 8.40 -4.35
N LYS A 442 -30.82 8.28 -5.49
CA LYS A 442 -31.47 7.95 -6.77
C LYS A 442 -32.10 6.56 -6.78
N GLN A 443 -31.52 5.58 -6.09
CA GLN A 443 -32.17 4.28 -5.88
C GLN A 443 -33.45 4.41 -5.02
N GLN A 444 -33.42 5.20 -3.95
CA GLN A 444 -34.59 5.48 -3.10
C GLN A 444 -35.71 6.19 -3.87
N GLN A 445 -35.37 7.12 -4.76
CA GLN A 445 -36.30 7.78 -5.70
C GLN A 445 -37.03 6.76 -6.59
N THR A 446 -36.33 5.74 -7.11
CA THR A 446 -36.94 4.69 -7.95
C THR A 446 -37.78 3.66 -7.19
N ASN A 447 -37.46 3.36 -5.93
CA ASN A 447 -38.20 2.38 -5.14
C ASN A 447 -38.05 2.63 -3.62
N LYS A 448 -39.14 3.05 -2.98
CA LYS A 448 -39.23 3.37 -1.54
C LYS A 448 -38.74 2.25 -0.61
N VAL A 449 -38.87 0.98 -1.01
CA VAL A 449 -38.41 -0.17 -0.20
C VAL A 449 -36.87 -0.14 0.00
N THR A 450 -36.12 0.39 -0.97
CA THR A 450 -34.65 0.45 -0.89
C THR A 450 -34.15 1.39 0.22
N ALA A 451 -34.99 2.29 0.74
CA ALA A 451 -34.65 3.14 1.87
C ALA A 451 -34.39 2.34 3.17
N PHE A 452 -34.99 1.16 3.31
CA PHE A 452 -34.96 0.34 4.54
C PHE A 452 -34.00 -0.87 4.44
N GLY A 453 -32.93 -0.74 3.65
CA GLY A 453 -31.84 -1.73 3.58
C GLY A 453 -31.23 -1.98 2.19
N GLY A 454 -31.53 -1.13 1.20
CA GLY A 454 -30.96 -1.16 -0.14
C GLY A 454 -31.34 -2.39 -0.97
N GLN A 455 -30.58 -2.64 -2.04
CA GLN A 455 -30.82 -3.73 -3.00
C GLN A 455 -30.94 -5.12 -2.34
N LYS A 456 -30.27 -5.33 -1.19
CA LYS A 456 -30.32 -6.61 -0.46
C LYS A 456 -31.72 -6.93 0.11
N VAL A 457 -32.52 -5.91 0.45
CA VAL A 457 -33.92 -6.12 0.89
C VAL A 457 -34.80 -6.55 -0.28
N LEU A 458 -34.56 -6.04 -1.48
CA LEU A 458 -35.26 -6.54 -2.68
C LEU A 458 -34.91 -8.03 -2.91
N ASN A 459 -33.65 -8.43 -2.77
CA ASN A 459 -33.26 -9.84 -2.87
C ASN A 459 -33.93 -10.71 -1.79
N LEU A 460 -34.07 -10.20 -0.56
CA LEU A 460 -34.79 -10.87 0.53
C LEU A 460 -36.28 -11.05 0.20
N LEU A 461 -36.95 -10.01 -0.30
CA LEU A 461 -38.36 -10.10 -0.71
C LEU A 461 -38.57 -11.15 -1.80
N HIS A 462 -37.70 -11.22 -2.82
CA HIS A 462 -37.77 -12.27 -3.85
C HIS A 462 -37.55 -13.69 -3.27
N SER A 463 -36.70 -13.88 -2.25
CA SER A 463 -36.57 -15.18 -1.56
C SER A 463 -37.79 -15.51 -0.70
N ILE A 464 -38.37 -14.52 -0.02
CA ILE A 464 -39.64 -14.66 0.72
C ILE A 464 -40.77 -15.11 -0.22
N GLU A 465 -40.90 -14.50 -1.40
CA GLU A 465 -41.91 -14.86 -2.40
C GLU A 465 -41.73 -16.29 -2.91
N ARG A 466 -40.49 -16.68 -3.27
CA ARG A 466 -40.15 -18.08 -3.63
C ARG A 466 -40.51 -19.06 -2.51
N HIS A 467 -40.38 -18.64 -1.26
CA HIS A 467 -40.70 -19.44 -0.08
C HIS A 467 -42.09 -19.22 0.51
N ARG A 468 -42.98 -18.48 -0.17
CA ARG A 468 -44.32 -18.10 0.34
C ARG A 468 -45.18 -19.28 0.82
N ARG A 469 -45.02 -20.48 0.23
CA ARG A 469 -45.72 -21.71 0.62
C ARG A 469 -45.17 -22.41 1.88
N LYS A 470 -44.00 -22.01 2.39
CA LYS A 470 -43.38 -22.54 3.62
C LYS A 470 -43.78 -21.75 4.87
N PHE A 471 -44.32 -20.54 4.71
CA PHE A 471 -44.83 -19.70 5.78
C PHE A 471 -46.29 -20.04 6.08
N LYS A 472 -46.70 -19.92 7.35
CA LYS A 472 -48.10 -19.99 7.78
C LYS A 472 -48.86 -18.74 7.31
N CYS A 473 -48.27 -17.57 7.51
CA CYS A 473 -48.68 -16.31 6.89
C CYS A 473 -47.44 -15.59 6.34
N PRO A 474 -47.52 -14.91 5.19
CA PRO A 474 -46.35 -14.21 4.62
C PRO A 474 -45.85 -13.12 5.58
N PRO A 475 -44.52 -12.95 5.75
CA PRO A 475 -43.96 -11.93 6.63
C PRO A 475 -44.28 -10.52 6.12
N ILE A 476 -44.55 -9.59 7.04
CA ILE A 476 -44.89 -8.20 6.74
C ILE A 476 -43.64 -7.34 6.99
N GLY A 477 -43.09 -6.69 5.96
CA GLY A 477 -41.98 -5.75 6.13
C GLY A 477 -41.21 -5.43 4.84
N PRO A 478 -40.23 -4.52 4.91
CA PRO A 478 -39.81 -3.79 6.11
C PRO A 478 -40.88 -2.78 6.56
N ILE A 479 -41.08 -2.62 7.87
CA ILE A 479 -42.18 -1.79 8.44
C ILE A 479 -42.23 -0.37 7.83
N GLY A 480 -41.07 0.26 7.60
CA GLY A 480 -40.99 1.61 7.04
C GLY A 480 -41.56 1.74 5.62
N ALA A 481 -41.64 0.67 4.84
CA ALA A 481 -42.26 0.67 3.52
C ALA A 481 -43.81 0.69 3.58
N HIS A 482 -44.41 0.46 4.75
CA HIS A 482 -45.85 0.44 4.99
C HIS A 482 -46.32 1.59 5.91
N VAL A 483 -45.49 2.62 6.07
CA VAL A 483 -45.70 3.77 6.95
C VAL A 483 -45.52 5.05 6.14
N SER A 484 -46.44 5.99 6.31
CA SER A 484 -46.36 7.34 5.71
C SER A 484 -46.65 8.41 6.76
N LEU A 485 -46.31 9.66 6.46
CA LEU A 485 -46.49 10.81 7.35
C LEU A 485 -47.75 11.60 6.97
N VAL A 486 -48.51 12.01 7.98
CA VAL A 486 -49.67 12.91 7.83
C VAL A 486 -49.19 14.35 8.01
N ASN A 487 -49.43 15.19 7.00
CA ASN A 487 -49.20 16.64 7.03
C ASN A 487 -47.76 17.07 7.39
N SER A 488 -46.90 17.07 6.35
CA SER A 488 -45.57 17.71 6.26
C SER A 488 -44.33 16.88 6.62
N ASP A 489 -43.34 16.92 5.72
CA ASP A 489 -42.01 16.32 5.83
C ASP A 489 -41.16 16.87 6.99
N ILE A 490 -41.56 18.01 7.58
CA ILE A 490 -40.89 18.65 8.74
C ILE A 490 -40.61 17.66 9.88
N TRP A 491 -41.47 16.65 10.03
CA TRP A 491 -41.37 15.65 11.09
C TRP A 491 -40.61 14.38 10.70
N ALA A 492 -40.22 14.19 9.43
CA ALA A 492 -39.64 12.92 8.97
C ALA A 492 -38.39 12.51 9.76
N LEU A 493 -37.43 13.43 9.91
CA LEU A 493 -36.20 13.18 10.68
C LEU A 493 -36.48 12.90 12.17
N ALA A 494 -37.45 13.61 12.77
CA ALA A 494 -37.85 13.41 14.16
C ALA A 494 -38.49 12.03 14.38
N VAL A 495 -39.43 11.63 13.50
CA VAL A 495 -40.13 10.35 13.52
C VAL A 495 -39.15 9.18 13.27
N GLU A 496 -38.19 9.34 12.36
CA GLU A 496 -37.13 8.35 12.14
C GLU A 496 -36.19 8.20 13.35
N CYS A 497 -35.85 9.30 14.03
CA CYS A 497 -35.10 9.25 15.28
C CYS A 497 -35.91 8.59 16.42
N ALA A 498 -37.24 8.70 16.41
CA ALA A 498 -38.15 8.13 17.40
C ALA A 498 -38.34 6.62 17.24
N ILE A 499 -38.68 6.17 16.04
CA ILE A 499 -38.92 4.75 15.69
C ILE A 499 -37.60 3.99 15.50
N GLY A 500 -36.59 4.65 14.92
CA GLY A 500 -35.24 4.11 14.75
C GLY A 500 -35.17 2.89 13.83
N ARG A 501 -34.84 1.74 14.41
CA ARG A 501 -34.59 0.46 13.70
C ARG A 501 -35.85 -0.38 13.49
N LEU A 502 -36.97 -0.05 14.14
CA LEU A 502 -38.23 -0.75 13.87
C LEU A 502 -38.66 -0.57 12.40
N LEU A 503 -38.30 0.54 11.75
CA LEU A 503 -38.56 0.77 10.31
C LEU A 503 -37.91 -0.30 9.41
N ASP A 504 -36.77 -0.85 9.83
CA ASP A 504 -36.00 -1.84 9.07
C ASP A 504 -36.40 -3.29 9.44
N ALA A 505 -37.42 -3.48 10.28
CA ALA A 505 -37.85 -4.78 10.82
C ALA A 505 -38.97 -5.44 10.01
N PHE A 506 -39.06 -6.77 10.11
CA PHE A 506 -40.12 -7.61 9.55
C PHE A 506 -40.93 -8.28 10.66
N ILE A 507 -42.22 -8.53 10.41
CA ILE A 507 -43.17 -9.15 11.35
C ILE A 507 -43.58 -10.52 10.83
N VAL A 508 -43.64 -11.53 11.71
CA VAL A 508 -44.07 -12.92 11.43
C VAL A 508 -45.10 -13.41 12.45
N THR A 509 -45.89 -14.44 12.12
CA THR A 509 -46.95 -14.91 13.06
C THR A 509 -46.45 -15.86 14.13
N ASP A 510 -45.44 -16.70 13.84
CA ASP A 510 -44.90 -17.65 14.82
C ASP A 510 -43.39 -17.88 14.69
N HIS A 511 -42.85 -18.74 15.56
CA HIS A 511 -41.42 -19.06 15.57
C HIS A 511 -40.97 -19.94 14.39
N LYS A 512 -41.87 -20.67 13.72
CA LYS A 512 -41.53 -21.44 12.51
C LYS A 512 -41.34 -20.48 11.34
N ASP A 513 -42.26 -19.53 11.16
CA ASP A 513 -42.12 -18.44 10.18
C ASP A 513 -40.79 -17.68 10.37
N LEU A 514 -40.39 -17.39 11.62
CA LEU A 514 -39.11 -16.76 11.94
C LEU A 514 -37.89 -17.54 11.39
N LEU A 515 -37.90 -18.87 11.51
CA LEU A 515 -36.81 -19.73 11.03
C LEU A 515 -36.76 -19.85 9.50
N VAL A 516 -37.93 -19.84 8.84
CA VAL A 516 -38.01 -19.76 7.36
C VAL A 516 -37.49 -18.41 6.88
N LEU A 517 -37.92 -17.30 7.50
CA LEU A 517 -37.46 -15.94 7.18
C LEU A 517 -35.94 -15.78 7.37
N ARG A 518 -35.36 -16.32 8.46
CA ARG A 518 -33.91 -16.37 8.67
C ARG A 518 -33.16 -17.23 7.65
N THR A 519 -33.83 -18.13 6.94
CA THR A 519 -33.23 -18.92 5.86
C THR A 519 -33.24 -18.13 4.56
N CYS A 520 -34.36 -17.47 4.23
CA CYS A 520 -34.44 -16.51 3.13
C CYS A 520 -33.40 -15.37 3.26
N ALA A 521 -33.18 -14.89 4.48
CA ALA A 521 -32.17 -13.87 4.78
C ALA A 521 -30.71 -14.33 4.56
N ARG A 522 -30.42 -15.63 4.73
CA ARG A 522 -29.10 -16.20 4.42
C ARG A 522 -28.90 -16.31 2.91
N GLU A 523 -29.90 -16.79 2.17
CA GLU A 523 -29.89 -16.83 0.70
C GLU A 523 -29.67 -15.43 0.08
N ALA A 524 -30.29 -14.40 0.66
CA ALA A 524 -30.19 -13.01 0.19
C ALA A 524 -28.93 -12.25 0.68
N ASN A 525 -28.02 -12.88 1.44
CA ASN A 525 -26.88 -12.23 2.11
C ASN A 525 -27.27 -10.99 2.95
N TYR A 526 -28.41 -11.08 3.64
CA TYR A 526 -28.99 -10.03 4.49
C TYR A 526 -28.89 -10.43 5.97
N HIS A 527 -27.67 -10.41 6.50
CA HIS A 527 -27.36 -10.98 7.83
C HIS A 527 -27.91 -10.19 9.03
N ASN A 528 -28.23 -8.89 8.87
CA ASN A 528 -28.67 -8.00 9.95
C ASN A 528 -30.20 -7.81 9.94
N LEU A 529 -30.97 -8.90 9.90
CA LEU A 529 -32.42 -8.87 9.85
C LEU A 529 -33.06 -8.79 11.24
N GLN A 530 -33.82 -7.72 11.50
CA GLN A 530 -34.67 -7.61 12.70
C GLN A 530 -36.04 -8.26 12.42
N ILE A 531 -36.44 -9.22 13.27
CA ILE A 531 -37.70 -9.95 13.16
C ILE A 531 -38.50 -9.80 14.45
N ILE A 532 -39.79 -9.51 14.32
CA ILE A 532 -40.77 -9.37 15.40
C ILE A 532 -41.80 -10.50 15.22
N ILE A 533 -42.13 -11.23 16.30
CA ILE A 533 -43.25 -12.17 16.27
C ILE A 533 -44.48 -11.42 16.79
N TYR A 534 -45.55 -11.34 16.00
CA TYR A 534 -46.82 -10.71 16.39
C TYR A 534 -48.01 -11.41 15.73
N ASP A 535 -49.11 -11.51 16.46
CA ASP A 535 -50.32 -12.19 15.99
C ASP A 535 -51.15 -11.29 15.06
N PHE A 536 -51.22 -11.66 13.78
CA PHE A 536 -51.94 -10.91 12.74
C PHE A 536 -53.47 -10.96 12.89
N SER A 537 -54.01 -11.82 13.75
CA SER A 537 -55.45 -11.91 14.02
C SER A 537 -55.96 -10.82 14.99
N ARG A 538 -55.05 -10.09 15.66
CA ARG A 538 -55.42 -9.02 16.60
C ARG A 538 -56.04 -7.81 15.86
N PRO A 539 -57.18 -7.28 16.35
CA PRO A 539 -57.77 -6.06 15.80
C PRO A 539 -56.88 -4.83 16.05
N ARG A 540 -57.12 -3.74 15.32
CA ARG A 540 -56.35 -2.48 15.48
C ARG A 540 -56.58 -1.89 16.87
N LEU A 541 -55.50 -1.64 17.61
CA LEU A 541 -55.53 -1.09 18.97
C LEU A 541 -55.99 0.38 18.97
N SER A 542 -57.04 0.67 19.75
CA SER A 542 -57.48 2.03 20.08
C SER A 542 -56.85 2.48 21.39
N ILE A 543 -56.05 3.55 21.38
CA ILE A 543 -55.43 4.10 22.58
C ILE A 543 -56.43 5.04 23.28
N PRO A 544 -56.80 4.82 24.55
CA PRO A 544 -57.62 5.76 25.32
C PRO A 544 -56.93 7.12 25.47
N SER A 545 -57.69 8.21 25.33
CA SER A 545 -57.17 9.58 25.37
C SER A 545 -56.43 9.95 26.67
N HIS A 546 -56.77 9.31 27.79
CA HIS A 546 -56.11 9.52 29.09
C HIS A 546 -54.73 8.86 29.23
N LEU A 547 -54.32 7.99 28.28
CA LEU A 547 -52.98 7.39 28.25
C LEU A 547 -52.00 8.16 27.35
N LEU A 548 -52.50 9.14 26.59
CA LEU A 548 -51.68 10.02 25.76
C LEU A 548 -51.07 11.17 26.60
N PRO A 549 -49.94 11.76 26.18
CA PRO A 549 -49.44 13.01 26.75
C PRO A 549 -50.44 14.16 26.56
N LEU A 550 -50.76 14.86 27.64
CA LEU A 550 -51.63 16.04 27.61
C LEU A 550 -50.85 17.27 27.10
N THR A 551 -50.67 17.36 25.77
CA THR A 551 -49.90 18.43 25.10
C THR A 551 -50.63 19.04 23.92
N CYS A 552 -50.40 20.33 23.66
CA CYS A 552 -50.77 20.99 22.40
C CYS A 552 -49.83 20.67 21.22
N HIS A 553 -48.77 19.90 21.46
CA HIS A 553 -47.81 19.45 20.45
C HIS A 553 -48.17 18.07 19.90
N SER A 554 -47.84 17.82 18.63
CA SER A 554 -48.08 16.55 17.96
C SER A 554 -47.33 15.40 18.63
N THR A 555 -47.94 14.21 18.68
CA THR A 555 -47.26 12.97 19.05
C THR A 555 -46.71 12.28 17.81
N THR A 556 -45.74 11.37 18.00
CA THR A 556 -45.22 10.52 16.92
C THR A 556 -46.35 9.67 16.32
N ILE A 557 -47.25 9.11 17.15
CA ILE A 557 -48.42 8.36 16.64
C ILE A 557 -49.42 9.22 15.86
N SER A 558 -49.63 10.50 16.21
CA SER A 558 -50.57 11.37 15.48
C SER A 558 -50.08 11.83 14.11
N VAL A 559 -48.76 11.76 13.84
CA VAL A 559 -48.16 12.07 12.53
C VAL A 559 -48.00 10.81 11.68
N LEU A 560 -48.16 9.61 12.25
CA LEU A 560 -48.01 8.33 11.54
C LEU A 560 -49.32 7.85 10.92
N HIS A 561 -49.27 7.54 9.62
CA HIS A 561 -50.30 6.79 8.91
C HIS A 561 -49.81 5.39 8.56
N THR A 562 -50.68 4.39 8.76
CA THR A 562 -50.54 3.05 8.19
C THR A 562 -51.91 2.41 8.08
N GLU A 563 -52.16 1.76 6.95
CA GLU A 563 -53.39 1.00 6.67
C GLU A 563 -53.41 -0.34 7.44
N ASN A 564 -52.23 -0.91 7.72
CA ASN A 564 -52.09 -2.24 8.27
C ASN A 564 -52.23 -2.24 9.81
N SER A 565 -53.26 -2.91 10.32
CA SER A 565 -53.54 -3.05 11.77
C SER A 565 -52.39 -3.70 12.54
N THR A 566 -51.71 -4.70 11.98
CA THR A 566 -50.58 -5.38 12.62
C THR A 566 -49.41 -4.42 12.83
N ILE A 567 -49.12 -3.56 11.85
CA ILE A 567 -48.03 -2.58 11.90
C ILE A 567 -48.36 -1.47 12.89
N TRP A 568 -49.59 -0.94 12.84
CA TRP A 568 -50.09 0.00 13.85
C TRP A 568 -49.92 -0.56 15.27
N ASN A 569 -50.34 -1.81 15.48
CA ASN A 569 -50.22 -2.47 16.77
C ASN A 569 -48.75 -2.62 17.19
N VAL A 570 -47.85 -3.10 16.33
CA VAL A 570 -46.42 -3.27 16.68
C VAL A 570 -45.71 -1.94 17.02
N LEU A 571 -46.19 -0.79 16.52
CA LEU A 571 -45.67 0.53 16.87
C LEU A 571 -46.14 1.06 18.25
N VAL A 572 -47.19 0.46 18.82
CA VAL A 572 -47.87 0.87 20.08
C VAL A 572 -47.71 -0.16 21.20
N ASP A 573 -47.90 -1.45 20.91
CA ASP A 573 -48.12 -2.57 21.86
C ASP A 573 -46.82 -3.11 22.51
N MET A 574 -45.66 -2.59 22.10
CA MET A 574 -44.32 -3.02 22.56
C MET A 574 -43.95 -2.43 23.93
N ASN A 575 -44.91 -2.43 24.87
CA ASN A 575 -44.73 -2.09 26.28
C ASN A 575 -45.29 -3.17 27.23
N ASP A 576 -46.37 -3.88 26.85
CA ASP A 576 -47.14 -4.71 27.81
C ASP A 576 -47.01 -6.23 27.57
N LEU A 577 -46.43 -6.67 26.45
CA LEU A 577 -45.97 -8.05 26.29
C LEU A 577 -44.67 -8.29 27.07
N LEU A 578 -44.81 -8.55 28.38
CA LEU A 578 -44.37 -9.80 29.06
C LEU A 578 -44.32 -9.64 30.60
N GLN A 579 -45.41 -10.02 31.27
CA GLN A 579 -45.41 -10.36 32.71
C GLN A 579 -45.28 -11.89 32.93
N THR A 580 -44.78 -12.62 31.93
CA THR A 580 -44.58 -14.08 31.95
C THR A 580 -43.18 -14.45 31.42
N PRO A 581 -42.58 -15.57 31.87
CA PRO A 581 -41.17 -15.85 31.61
C PRO A 581 -40.92 -16.53 30.25
N ILE A 582 -40.48 -15.78 29.24
CA ILE A 582 -39.78 -16.37 28.07
C ILE A 582 -38.37 -16.78 28.51
N LEU A 583 -38.27 -17.93 29.16
CA LEU A 583 -37.01 -18.61 29.51
C LEU A 583 -36.67 -19.74 28.51
N THR A 584 -37.56 -20.00 27.55
CA THR A 584 -37.44 -21.07 26.55
C THR A 584 -37.65 -20.54 25.15
N LEU A 585 -36.55 -20.25 24.42
CA LEU A 585 -36.45 -20.36 22.95
C LEU A 585 -35.01 -20.11 22.41
N ILE A 586 -34.02 -20.80 23.00
CA ILE A 586 -32.75 -21.11 22.32
C ILE A 586 -32.46 -22.60 22.57
N PRO A 587 -32.80 -23.51 21.63
CA PRO A 587 -32.47 -24.91 21.78
C PRO A 587 -30.98 -25.17 21.49
N PHE A 588 -30.34 -25.89 22.40
CA PHE A 588 -29.15 -26.73 22.23
C PHE A 588 -28.23 -26.46 21.02
N PHE A 589 -27.13 -25.75 21.28
CA PHE A 589 -25.82 -26.16 20.76
C PHE A 589 -25.04 -26.80 21.91
N THR A 590 -24.55 -28.02 21.71
CA THR A 590 -23.65 -28.70 22.65
C THR A 590 -22.26 -28.06 22.60
N PRO A 591 -21.64 -27.68 23.73
CA PRO A 591 -20.36 -27.00 23.71
C PRO A 591 -19.20 -27.95 23.40
N GLY A 592 -18.31 -27.53 22.49
CA GLY A 592 -16.93 -28.05 22.44
C GLY A 592 -16.07 -27.38 23.52
N PRO A 593 -14.98 -28.02 23.97
CA PRO A 593 -14.15 -27.49 25.06
C PRO A 593 -13.22 -26.37 24.55
N GLY A 594 -13.63 -25.10 24.65
CA GLY A 594 -12.71 -23.97 24.45
C GLY A 594 -13.28 -22.67 23.88
N GLU A 595 -14.39 -22.14 24.41
CA GLU A 595 -14.84 -20.77 24.09
C GLU A 595 -15.45 -20.06 25.31
N LEU A 596 -15.40 -18.73 25.34
CA LEU A 596 -15.69 -17.93 26.55
C LEU A 596 -17.18 -17.84 26.88
N GLU A 597 -17.49 -17.78 28.18
CA GLU A 597 -18.83 -17.47 28.68
C GLU A 597 -19.25 -16.03 28.29
N ILE A 598 -20.07 -15.90 27.24
CA ILE A 598 -20.78 -14.65 26.93
C ILE A 598 -21.84 -14.43 28.02
N THR A 599 -21.45 -13.69 29.06
CA THR A 599 -22.24 -13.49 30.27
C THR A 599 -23.66 -12.98 30.00
N SER A 600 -24.60 -13.32 30.87
CA SER A 600 -26.01 -12.96 30.75
C SER A 600 -26.31 -11.44 30.85
N ARG A 601 -25.29 -10.58 30.91
CA ARG A 601 -25.38 -9.11 30.93
C ARG A 601 -25.62 -8.53 29.52
N GLU A 602 -24.95 -9.05 28.49
CA GLU A 602 -25.05 -8.51 27.11
C GLU A 602 -26.38 -8.86 26.42
N ARG A 603 -26.86 -10.10 26.62
CA ARG A 603 -28.20 -10.54 26.15
C ARG A 603 -29.31 -9.66 26.75
N ARG A 604 -29.19 -9.29 28.02
CA ARG A 604 -30.12 -8.36 28.69
C ARG A 604 -30.00 -6.92 28.15
N TYR A 605 -28.81 -6.45 27.79
CA TYR A 605 -28.61 -5.08 27.31
C TYR A 605 -29.12 -4.85 25.87
N THR A 606 -28.97 -5.85 24.99
CA THR A 606 -29.52 -5.81 23.62
C THR A 606 -31.05 -5.87 23.63
N LEU A 607 -31.65 -6.80 24.39
CA LEU A 607 -33.11 -6.85 24.58
C LEU A 607 -33.68 -5.55 25.18
N ARG A 608 -33.06 -4.97 26.22
CA ARG A 608 -33.48 -3.69 26.82
C ARG A 608 -33.36 -2.46 25.90
N ASN A 609 -32.74 -2.57 24.73
CA ASN A 609 -32.71 -1.49 23.73
C ASN A 609 -33.73 -1.69 22.60
N LEU A 610 -34.09 -2.94 22.28
CA LEU A 610 -35.20 -3.26 21.37
C LEU A 610 -36.57 -2.99 22.05
N LEU A 611 -36.73 -3.42 23.31
CA LEU A 611 -37.92 -3.20 24.16
C LEU A 611 -38.21 -1.72 24.52
N LYS A 612 -37.52 -0.75 23.91
CA LYS A 612 -37.74 0.68 24.16
C LYS A 612 -38.38 1.43 22.99
N GLN A 613 -38.50 0.82 21.81
CA GLN A 613 -38.77 1.58 20.57
C GLN A 613 -40.25 1.74 20.24
N GLY A 614 -41.11 0.74 20.48
CA GLY A 614 -42.55 0.86 20.23
C GLY A 614 -43.28 1.46 21.42
N SER A 615 -43.30 2.78 21.49
CA SER A 615 -44.24 3.55 22.33
C SER A 615 -44.49 4.92 21.69
N ALA A 616 -44.85 4.93 20.41
CA ALA A 616 -45.00 6.14 19.60
C ALA A 616 -46.13 7.07 20.13
N GLU A 617 -47.03 6.54 20.94
CA GLU A 617 -48.12 7.24 21.62
C GLU A 617 -47.65 8.17 22.75
N ARG A 618 -46.48 7.90 23.35
CA ARG A 618 -45.89 8.70 24.44
C ARG A 618 -44.68 9.53 24.01
N GLN A 619 -44.46 9.66 22.70
CA GLN A 619 -43.36 10.43 22.11
C GLN A 619 -43.90 11.72 21.47
N VAL A 620 -43.42 12.88 21.92
CA VAL A 620 -43.91 14.21 21.48
C VAL A 620 -42.91 14.86 20.52
N LEU A 621 -43.42 15.57 19.51
CA LEU A 621 -42.66 16.22 18.44
C LEU A 621 -42.75 17.75 18.57
N VAL A 622 -41.61 18.44 18.43
CA VAL A 622 -41.50 19.90 18.70
C VAL A 622 -40.63 20.61 17.64
N PRO A 623 -40.97 21.85 17.25
CA PRO A 623 -40.34 22.50 16.08
C PRO A 623 -39.03 23.25 16.39
N SER A 624 -38.62 23.35 17.66
CA SER A 624 -37.33 23.97 18.03
C SER A 624 -36.70 23.30 19.26
N TYR A 625 -35.41 23.55 19.45
CA TYR A 625 -34.64 23.05 20.59
C TYR A 625 -35.12 23.66 21.93
N GLU A 626 -35.46 24.94 21.95
CA GLU A 626 -35.94 25.67 23.13
C GLU A 626 -37.30 25.15 23.58
N ILE A 627 -38.22 24.98 22.63
CA ILE A 627 -39.56 24.41 22.89
C ILE A 627 -39.40 22.98 23.41
N GLY A 628 -38.53 22.17 22.78
CA GLY A 628 -38.25 20.81 23.26
C GLY A 628 -37.68 20.75 24.67
N LYS A 629 -36.78 21.68 25.02
CA LYS A 629 -36.23 21.78 26.38
C LYS A 629 -37.33 22.09 27.39
N ASN A 630 -38.21 23.04 27.09
CA ASN A 630 -39.32 23.42 27.95
C ASN A 630 -40.31 22.26 28.14
N VAL A 631 -40.74 21.62 27.04
CA VAL A 631 -41.68 20.48 27.04
C VAL A 631 -41.09 19.24 27.72
N ALA A 632 -39.79 18.96 27.59
CA ALA A 632 -39.17 17.76 28.17
C ALA A 632 -38.82 17.89 29.65
N PHE A 633 -38.51 19.10 30.13
CA PHE A 633 -37.83 19.32 31.42
C PHE A 633 -38.53 20.32 32.36
N GLU A 634 -39.32 21.24 31.84
CA GLU A 634 -39.94 22.35 32.60
C GLU A 634 -41.46 22.11 32.77
N GLN A 635 -42.13 21.65 31.72
CA GLN A 635 -43.52 21.19 31.77
C GLN A 635 -43.60 19.74 32.28
N ARG A 636 -44.21 19.52 33.45
CA ARG A 636 -44.43 18.17 34.03
C ARG A 636 -45.62 17.44 33.39
N ILE A 637 -45.50 17.15 32.09
CA ILE A 637 -46.53 16.47 31.30
C ILE A 637 -46.65 15.01 31.73
N GLN A 638 -47.87 14.58 32.07
CA GLN A 638 -48.17 13.19 32.38
C GLN A 638 -48.04 12.29 31.13
N ASN A 639 -47.66 11.02 31.33
CA ASN A 639 -47.45 10.01 30.28
C ASN A 639 -46.35 10.31 29.24
N LEU A 640 -45.63 11.44 29.32
CA LEU A 640 -44.52 11.75 28.41
C LEU A 640 -43.30 10.80 28.60
N LYS A 641 -42.81 10.21 27.51
CA LYS A 641 -41.66 9.27 27.51
C LYS A 641 -40.39 9.88 26.89
N ASP A 642 -40.52 10.52 25.73
CA ASP A 642 -39.44 11.22 25.01
C ASP A 642 -40.01 12.41 24.23
N VAL A 643 -39.20 13.45 24.03
CA VAL A 643 -39.47 14.56 23.11
C VAL A 643 -38.44 14.55 21.99
N TYR A 644 -38.84 14.78 20.74
CA TYR A 644 -37.96 14.88 19.58
C TYR A 644 -38.15 16.20 18.82
N THR A 645 -37.06 16.90 18.53
CA THR A 645 -37.10 18.09 17.68
C THR A 645 -37.21 17.69 16.20
N SER A 646 -37.73 18.57 15.34
CA SER A 646 -37.59 18.50 13.87
C SER A 646 -36.18 18.07 13.44
N ASP A 647 -35.18 18.72 14.04
CA ASP A 647 -33.75 18.57 13.72
C ASP A 647 -33.14 17.27 14.28
N GLY A 648 -33.95 16.38 14.86
CA GLY A 648 -33.55 15.06 15.34
C GLY A 648 -32.84 15.02 16.70
N PHE A 649 -32.86 16.10 17.50
CA PHE A 649 -32.47 16.01 18.92
C PHE A 649 -33.52 15.22 19.70
N ARG A 650 -33.08 14.42 20.69
CA ARG A 650 -33.96 13.69 21.61
C ARG A 650 -33.76 14.20 23.04
N MET A 651 -34.85 14.51 23.73
CA MET A 651 -34.86 14.99 25.11
C MET A 651 -35.77 14.11 25.98
N PHE A 652 -35.31 13.74 27.18
CA PHE A 652 -36.13 12.96 28.13
C PHE A 652 -35.65 13.13 29.58
N CYS A 653 -36.56 12.99 30.53
CA CYS A 653 -36.26 12.83 31.96
C CYS A 653 -36.16 11.35 32.34
N ARG A 654 -35.33 11.01 33.34
CA ARG A 654 -35.44 9.78 34.14
C ARG A 654 -35.18 10.11 35.60
N GLY A 655 -36.23 10.07 36.42
CA GLY A 655 -36.19 10.67 37.76
C GLY A 655 -35.78 12.14 37.67
N SER A 656 -34.78 12.54 38.43
CA SER A 656 -34.18 13.89 38.42
C SER A 656 -33.26 14.17 37.22
N VAL A 657 -32.89 13.16 36.41
CA VAL A 657 -31.87 13.32 35.36
C VAL A 657 -32.50 13.76 34.04
N GLN A 658 -32.31 15.03 33.69
CA GLN A 658 -32.60 15.60 32.37
C GLN A 658 -31.50 15.18 31.37
N THR A 659 -31.89 14.62 30.21
CA THR A 659 -30.95 14.18 29.17
C THR A 659 -31.35 14.71 27.80
N THR A 660 -30.42 15.41 27.13
CA THR A 660 -30.50 15.75 25.70
C THR A 660 -29.45 14.97 24.93
N LEU A 661 -29.86 14.34 23.83
CA LEU A 661 -28.99 13.66 22.87
C LEU A 661 -29.04 14.38 21.51
N PRO A 662 -27.88 14.65 20.87
CA PRO A 662 -27.84 15.26 19.55
C PRO A 662 -28.28 14.28 18.44
N PRO A 663 -28.71 14.78 17.27
CA PRO A 663 -29.07 13.95 16.13
C PRO A 663 -27.93 13.00 15.72
N ASN A 664 -28.30 11.78 15.37
CA ASN A 664 -27.36 10.76 14.94
C ASN A 664 -26.83 11.09 13.53
N LYS A 665 -25.56 11.45 13.40
CA LYS A 665 -24.92 11.82 12.12
C LYS A 665 -25.00 10.76 11.00
N ARG A 666 -25.41 9.52 11.30
CA ARG A 666 -25.68 8.46 10.30
C ARG A 666 -27.11 8.47 9.76
N ILE A 667 -28.03 9.22 10.38
CA ILE A 667 -29.43 9.40 9.96
C ILE A 667 -29.53 10.83 9.40
N LYS A 668 -28.89 11.06 8.25
CA LYS A 668 -28.93 12.35 7.53
C LYS A 668 -29.92 12.36 6.36
N ASN A 669 -30.26 11.18 5.84
CA ASN A 669 -31.15 11.00 4.70
C ASN A 669 -32.54 10.64 5.25
N GLY A 670 -33.55 11.43 4.93
CA GLY A 670 -34.92 11.18 5.36
C GLY A 670 -35.57 10.05 4.56
N ARG A 671 -35.46 8.80 5.05
CA ARG A 671 -36.13 7.61 4.49
C ARG A 671 -37.66 7.72 4.48
N LEU A 672 -38.23 8.59 5.32
CA LEU A 672 -39.67 8.92 5.35
C LEU A 672 -40.03 10.27 4.70
N CYS A 673 -39.06 10.99 4.11
CA CYS A 673 -39.28 12.28 3.46
C CYS A 673 -39.84 12.11 2.03
N SER A 674 -40.77 12.97 1.61
CA SER A 674 -41.26 13.00 0.23
C SER A 674 -40.33 13.77 -0.71
N SER A 675 -39.69 14.85 -0.25
CA SER A 675 -38.79 15.69 -1.04
C SER A 675 -37.34 15.17 -1.08
N ILE A 676 -37.09 14.11 -1.86
CA ILE A 676 -35.73 13.58 -2.12
C ILE A 676 -34.96 14.47 -3.12
N ASP A 677 -35.66 15.07 -4.09
CA ASP A 677 -35.03 15.72 -5.25
C ASP A 677 -34.12 16.91 -4.90
N ASN A 678 -34.51 17.72 -3.90
CA ASN A 678 -33.68 18.81 -3.40
C ASN A 678 -32.35 18.32 -2.80
N GLN A 679 -32.36 17.17 -2.11
CA GLN A 679 -31.14 16.58 -1.53
C GLN A 679 -30.23 16.00 -2.62
N ILE A 680 -30.80 15.49 -3.72
CA ILE A 680 -30.03 15.09 -4.91
C ILE A 680 -29.38 16.32 -5.55
N LEU A 681 -30.12 17.41 -5.77
CA LEU A 681 -29.62 18.63 -6.39
C LEU A 681 -28.47 19.28 -5.60
N ASP A 682 -28.53 19.30 -4.27
CA ASP A 682 -27.44 19.87 -3.45
C ASP A 682 -26.20 18.97 -3.41
N LEU A 683 -26.37 17.63 -3.36
CA LEU A 683 -25.25 16.69 -3.48
C LEU A 683 -24.64 16.67 -4.89
N GLU A 684 -25.42 16.96 -5.93
CA GLU A 684 -24.91 17.16 -7.29
C GLU A 684 -24.07 18.43 -7.41
N LYS A 685 -24.44 19.53 -6.73
CA LYS A 685 -23.61 20.73 -6.62
C LYS A 685 -22.31 20.47 -5.84
N GLU A 686 -22.40 19.83 -4.67
CA GLU A 686 -21.20 19.47 -3.87
C GLU A 686 -20.26 18.53 -4.65
N GLY A 687 -20.81 17.53 -5.35
CA GLY A 687 -20.05 16.62 -6.21
C GLY A 687 -19.36 17.34 -7.37
N SER A 688 -20.09 18.23 -8.06
CA SER A 688 -19.54 19.03 -9.17
C SER A 688 -18.42 19.97 -8.71
N PHE A 689 -18.60 20.63 -7.56
CA PHE A 689 -17.56 21.48 -6.96
C PHE A 689 -16.31 20.68 -6.57
N ALA A 690 -16.49 19.51 -5.93
CA ALA A 690 -15.36 18.63 -5.60
C ALA A 690 -14.63 18.13 -6.87
N GLN A 691 -15.34 17.87 -7.97
CA GLN A 691 -14.77 17.45 -9.24
C GLN A 691 -13.90 18.55 -9.89
N GLU A 692 -14.34 19.81 -9.85
CA GLU A 692 -13.56 20.93 -10.39
C GLU A 692 -12.28 21.19 -9.55
N VAL A 693 -12.37 21.12 -8.22
CA VAL A 693 -11.18 21.20 -7.34
C VAL A 693 -10.18 20.06 -7.61
N ILE A 694 -10.66 18.84 -7.91
CA ILE A 694 -9.80 17.70 -8.32
C ILE A 694 -9.11 18.00 -9.67
N LYS A 695 -9.79 18.65 -10.61
CA LYS A 695 -9.26 19.04 -11.92
C LYS A 695 -8.19 20.12 -11.79
N GLU A 696 -8.45 21.20 -11.03
CA GLU A 696 -7.47 22.24 -10.72
C GLU A 696 -6.21 21.68 -10.05
N ALA A 697 -6.36 20.79 -9.06
CA ALA A 697 -5.24 20.15 -8.39
C ALA A 697 -4.44 19.24 -9.34
N LYS A 698 -5.10 18.52 -10.26
CA LYS A 698 -4.42 17.73 -11.30
C LYS A 698 -3.71 18.61 -12.33
N GLU A 699 -4.20 19.80 -12.62
CA GLU A 699 -3.53 20.77 -13.50
C GLU A 699 -2.30 21.40 -12.82
N ARG A 700 -2.43 21.84 -11.56
CA ARG A 700 -1.29 22.23 -10.71
C ARG A 700 -0.20 21.14 -10.68
N LYS A 701 -0.60 19.87 -10.53
CA LYS A 701 0.34 18.73 -10.56
C LYS A 701 1.08 18.64 -11.90
N ARG A 702 0.37 18.69 -13.04
CA ARG A 702 0.97 18.60 -14.39
C ARG A 702 2.02 19.68 -14.61
N ASN A 703 1.72 20.91 -14.21
CA ASN A 703 2.64 22.04 -14.38
C ASN A 703 3.91 21.86 -13.51
N ALA A 704 3.76 21.33 -12.30
CA ALA A 704 4.88 20.96 -11.44
C ALA A 704 5.69 19.75 -11.97
N ASP A 705 5.03 18.72 -12.52
CA ASP A 705 5.69 17.57 -13.16
C ASP A 705 6.57 18.03 -14.34
N ILE A 706 6.07 18.95 -15.18
CA ILE A 706 6.82 19.51 -16.32
C ILE A 706 8.05 20.26 -15.83
N ALA A 707 7.90 21.19 -14.86
CA ALA A 707 9.03 21.94 -14.30
C ALA A 707 10.07 21.01 -13.63
N SER A 708 9.63 19.92 -12.98
CA SER A 708 10.54 18.92 -12.43
C SER A 708 11.29 18.13 -13.52
N GLN A 709 10.71 17.91 -14.70
CA GLN A 709 11.40 17.26 -15.83
C GLN A 709 12.39 18.18 -16.52
N GLU A 710 12.17 19.50 -16.51
CA GLU A 710 13.13 20.49 -17.01
C GLU A 710 14.35 20.58 -16.08
N LEU A 711 14.12 20.74 -14.77
CA LEU A 711 15.19 20.66 -13.76
C LEU A 711 16.00 19.35 -13.83
N GLU A 712 15.35 18.22 -14.12
CA GLU A 712 16.02 16.92 -14.23
C GLU A 712 16.91 16.82 -15.50
N LYS A 713 16.53 17.48 -16.60
CA LYS A 713 17.40 17.64 -17.78
C LYS A 713 18.59 18.54 -17.46
N ASP A 714 18.38 19.64 -16.75
CA ASP A 714 19.45 20.57 -16.40
C ASP A 714 20.49 19.95 -15.47
N VAL A 715 20.06 19.20 -14.45
CA VAL A 715 20.96 18.37 -13.63
C VAL A 715 21.77 17.39 -14.51
N GLN A 716 21.13 16.70 -15.47
CA GLN A 716 21.84 15.83 -16.41
C GLN A 716 22.79 16.57 -17.37
N ASN A 717 22.53 17.84 -17.67
CA ASN A 717 23.38 18.67 -18.53
C ASN A 717 24.63 19.15 -17.78
N VAL A 718 24.46 19.70 -16.57
CA VAL A 718 25.58 20.12 -15.71
C VAL A 718 26.44 18.92 -15.31
N LYS A 719 25.82 17.79 -14.92
CA LYS A 719 26.53 16.55 -14.59
C LYS A 719 27.35 16.01 -15.78
N ARG A 720 26.83 16.10 -17.01
CA ARG A 720 27.60 15.73 -18.23
C ARG A 720 28.79 16.66 -18.45
N ARG A 721 28.62 17.98 -18.33
CA ARG A 721 29.71 18.97 -18.41
C ARG A 721 30.80 18.70 -17.37
N ARG A 722 30.39 18.41 -16.12
CA ARG A 722 31.29 18.06 -15.01
C ARG A 722 32.11 16.80 -15.31
N ILE A 723 31.48 15.73 -15.80
CA ILE A 723 32.15 14.48 -16.16
C ILE A 723 33.12 14.65 -17.35
N SER A 724 32.86 15.56 -18.28
CA SER A 724 33.86 15.91 -19.31
C SER A 724 35.06 16.64 -18.73
N GLU A 725 34.89 17.60 -17.81
CA GLU A 725 36.02 18.29 -17.18
C GLU A 725 36.82 17.39 -16.22
N GLU A 726 36.14 16.48 -15.50
CA GLU A 726 36.81 15.44 -14.70
C GLU A 726 37.71 14.55 -15.58
N ARG A 727 37.35 14.30 -16.84
CA ARG A 727 38.18 13.56 -17.81
C ARG A 727 39.34 14.40 -18.36
N THR A 728 39.13 15.68 -18.70
CA THR A 728 40.21 16.56 -19.18
C THR A 728 41.27 16.78 -18.09
N PHE A 729 40.84 16.95 -16.84
CA PHE A 729 41.71 16.99 -15.65
C PHE A 729 42.58 15.74 -15.55
N MET A 730 41.97 14.55 -15.55
CA MET A 730 42.71 13.28 -15.45
C MET A 730 43.69 13.08 -16.61
N SER A 731 43.34 13.47 -17.85
CA SER A 731 44.28 13.38 -18.98
C SER A 731 45.47 14.33 -18.87
N LYS A 732 45.27 15.58 -18.40
CA LYS A 732 46.38 16.52 -18.18
C LYS A 732 47.26 16.09 -17.01
N GLN A 733 46.66 15.51 -15.97
CA GLN A 733 47.39 14.96 -14.82
C GLN A 733 48.26 13.75 -15.18
N LEU A 734 47.86 12.95 -16.19
CA LEU A 734 48.68 11.89 -16.76
C LEU A 734 49.84 12.45 -17.59
N ALA A 735 49.59 13.40 -18.51
CA ALA A 735 50.63 14.02 -19.34
C ALA A 735 51.73 14.70 -18.50
N LEU A 736 51.36 15.39 -17.42
CA LEU A 736 52.30 15.96 -16.44
C LEU A 736 53.19 14.87 -15.79
N LYS A 737 52.67 13.66 -15.63
CA LYS A 737 53.37 12.54 -14.99
C LYS A 737 54.37 11.87 -15.93
N ASP A 738 53.99 11.68 -17.19
CA ASP A 738 54.83 11.04 -18.20
C ASP A 738 56.05 11.93 -18.53
N MET A 739 55.87 13.25 -18.65
CA MET A 739 56.96 14.22 -18.88
C MET A 739 58.07 14.20 -17.81
N ASN A 740 57.79 13.70 -16.60
CA ASN A 740 58.78 13.61 -15.52
C ASN A 740 59.70 12.36 -15.61
N SER A 741 59.54 11.50 -16.62
CA SER A 741 60.05 10.11 -16.57
C SER A 741 61.07 9.68 -17.64
N SER A 742 61.44 10.55 -18.59
CA SER A 742 62.35 10.21 -19.71
C SER A 742 63.56 11.15 -19.82
N ARG A 743 64.77 10.60 -19.84
CA ARG A 743 66.05 11.33 -20.02
C ARG A 743 67.04 10.47 -20.82
N SER A 744 67.94 11.12 -21.58
CA SER A 744 69.14 10.61 -22.31
C SER A 744 69.08 10.39 -23.85
N VAL A 745 69.80 11.29 -24.56
CA VAL A 745 70.80 11.07 -25.65
C VAL A 745 70.35 10.56 -27.04
N GLU A 746 70.33 11.48 -28.04
CA GLU A 746 71.16 11.59 -29.28
C GLU A 746 71.62 10.33 -30.09
N PRO A 747 71.99 10.43 -31.41
CA PRO A 747 72.40 11.63 -32.19
C PRO A 747 71.79 11.81 -33.61
N ALA A 748 72.28 12.84 -34.34
CA ALA A 748 71.96 13.23 -35.74
C ALA A 748 72.87 12.48 -36.79
N PRO A 749 73.06 12.84 -38.12
CA PRO A 749 73.07 14.20 -38.75
C PRO A 749 72.57 14.37 -40.24
N ASP A 750 72.55 15.65 -40.71
CA ASP A 750 72.93 16.25 -42.04
C ASP A 750 72.33 15.71 -43.40
N THR A 751 71.60 16.45 -44.28
CA THR A 751 71.71 17.74 -45.09
C THR A 751 72.16 17.53 -46.58
N THR A 752 71.37 17.81 -47.65
CA THR A 752 71.01 19.05 -48.45
C THR A 752 72.16 19.74 -49.22
N THR A 753 72.06 20.32 -50.44
CA THR A 753 70.99 20.65 -51.45
C THR A 753 71.61 20.81 -52.91
N ALA A 754 70.87 21.14 -53.97
CA ALA A 754 71.29 21.04 -55.40
C ALA A 754 72.59 21.77 -55.91
N VAL A 755 73.17 21.20 -56.99
CA VAL A 755 74.03 21.80 -58.09
C VAL A 755 75.58 21.76 -58.00
N GLU A 756 76.24 21.09 -58.98
CA GLU A 756 77.43 21.64 -59.68
C GLU A 756 77.82 20.98 -61.04
N LEU A 757 77.37 19.75 -61.38
CA LEU A 757 77.78 19.06 -62.63
C LEU A 757 76.97 19.42 -63.89
N GLN A 758 77.10 20.66 -64.36
CA GLN A 758 76.41 21.15 -65.58
C GLN A 758 77.32 21.42 -66.80
N GLN A 759 78.59 20.96 -66.79
CA GLN A 759 79.62 21.50 -67.71
C GLN A 759 80.50 20.49 -68.51
N GLU A 760 80.39 19.16 -68.34
CA GLU A 760 81.34 18.20 -68.96
C GLU A 760 80.90 17.47 -70.25
N ILE A 761 79.59 17.25 -70.52
CA ILE A 761 79.18 16.32 -71.61
C ILE A 761 79.31 16.94 -73.02
N MET A 762 79.60 18.24 -73.12
CA MET A 762 79.72 18.95 -74.41
C MET A 762 80.88 18.43 -75.30
N GLN A 763 81.81 17.65 -74.74
CA GLN A 763 82.91 17.00 -75.50
C GLN A 763 82.55 15.66 -76.17
N VAL A 764 81.38 15.08 -75.89
CA VAL A 764 81.05 13.69 -76.32
C VAL A 764 80.50 13.60 -77.76
N GLN A 765 80.24 14.72 -78.43
CA GLN A 765 79.52 14.75 -79.71
C GLN A 765 80.41 14.82 -80.97
N ASP A 766 81.61 15.43 -80.89
CA ASP A 766 82.45 15.67 -82.07
C ASP A 766 83.11 14.39 -82.64
N ASP A 767 83.44 13.44 -81.76
CA ASP A 767 84.13 12.18 -82.07
C ASP A 767 83.34 11.24 -83.03
N ILE A 768 82.09 11.59 -83.33
CA ILE A 768 81.18 10.83 -84.20
C ILE A 768 81.39 11.17 -85.70
N GLN A 769 81.86 12.37 -86.06
CA GLN A 769 81.98 12.76 -87.49
C GLN A 769 83.12 12.02 -88.23
N ALA A 770 84.23 11.71 -87.55
CA ALA A 770 85.48 11.30 -88.20
C ALA A 770 85.43 9.97 -88.98
N LYS A 771 84.43 9.10 -88.74
CA LYS A 771 84.38 7.73 -89.31
C LYS A 771 83.57 7.57 -90.61
N GLY A 772 82.89 8.61 -91.10
CA GLY A 772 82.03 8.50 -92.29
C GLY A 772 82.78 8.29 -93.62
N LEU A 773 83.97 8.89 -93.77
CA LEU A 773 84.68 9.02 -95.06
C LEU A 773 85.20 7.71 -95.69
N LEU A 774 85.18 6.59 -94.96
CA LEU A 774 85.66 5.30 -95.49
C LEU A 774 84.64 4.56 -96.36
N LEU A 775 83.35 4.88 -96.24
CA LEU A 775 82.26 4.13 -96.88
C LEU A 775 82.20 4.31 -98.41
N GLU A 776 82.56 5.50 -98.90
CA GLU A 776 82.39 5.91 -100.31
C GLU A 776 83.21 5.06 -101.29
N LYS A 777 84.40 4.60 -100.87
CA LYS A 777 85.39 3.96 -101.75
C LYS A 777 84.99 2.57 -102.27
N VAL A 778 84.08 1.88 -101.56
CA VAL A 778 83.59 0.54 -101.94
C VAL A 778 82.55 0.63 -103.08
N ARG A 779 81.79 1.72 -103.11
CA ARG A 779 80.62 1.94 -104.00
C ARG A 779 80.92 1.77 -105.49
N MET A 780 82.07 2.29 -105.95
CA MET A 780 82.38 2.37 -107.39
C MET A 780 82.63 1.01 -108.06
N LYS A 781 83.07 -0.02 -107.32
CA LYS A 781 83.36 -1.34 -107.90
C LYS A 781 82.11 -2.20 -108.16
N LYS A 782 80.96 -1.85 -107.56
CA LYS A 782 79.69 -2.55 -107.76
C LYS A 782 79.13 -2.37 -109.18
N ILE A 783 79.25 -1.15 -109.72
CA ILE A 783 78.52 -0.71 -110.93
C ILE A 783 78.95 -1.49 -112.18
N MET A 784 80.25 -1.71 -112.38
CA MET A 784 80.78 -2.35 -113.60
C MET A 784 80.37 -3.83 -113.79
N ALA A 785 79.87 -4.49 -112.73
CA ALA A 785 79.34 -5.85 -112.82
C ALA A 785 77.85 -5.89 -113.21
N GLU A 786 77.14 -4.76 -113.13
CA GLU A 786 75.69 -4.68 -113.30
C GLU A 786 75.29 -4.54 -114.77
N ASP A 787 76.06 -3.82 -115.58
CA ASP A 787 75.79 -3.60 -117.01
C ASP A 787 75.82 -4.89 -117.84
N LYS A 788 76.81 -5.77 -117.60
CA LYS A 788 77.01 -7.01 -118.35
C LYS A 788 75.86 -8.03 -118.18
N ALA A 789 75.07 -7.89 -117.11
CA ALA A 789 73.87 -8.71 -116.88
C ALA A 789 72.62 -8.20 -117.61
N ASN A 790 72.59 -6.91 -117.98
CA ASN A 790 71.41 -6.26 -118.56
C ASN A 790 71.27 -6.50 -120.07
N GLU A 791 72.36 -6.82 -120.78
CA GLU A 791 72.33 -7.03 -122.23
C GLU A 791 71.67 -8.37 -122.61
N LEU A 792 72.03 -9.46 -121.92
CA LEU A 792 71.39 -10.77 -122.07
C LEU A 792 69.88 -10.73 -121.79
N LYS A 793 69.44 -9.89 -120.83
CA LYS A 793 68.02 -9.77 -120.42
C LYS A 793 67.10 -9.39 -121.58
N ARG A 794 67.52 -8.46 -122.45
CA ARG A 794 66.68 -7.95 -123.56
C ARG A 794 66.31 -9.03 -124.58
N SER A 795 67.17 -10.04 -124.76
CA SER A 795 66.90 -11.15 -125.69
C SER A 795 65.76 -12.06 -125.24
N PHE A 796 65.53 -12.18 -123.93
CA PHE A 796 64.49 -13.01 -123.33
C PHE A 796 63.10 -12.36 -123.40
N GLU A 797 63.05 -11.03 -123.30
CA GLU A 797 61.79 -10.27 -123.25
C GLU A 797 61.01 -10.38 -124.57
N SER A 798 61.69 -10.34 -125.73
CA SER A 798 61.06 -10.44 -127.05
C SER A 798 60.34 -11.76 -127.34
N LEU A 799 60.67 -12.85 -126.63
CA LEU A 799 60.02 -14.16 -126.80
C LEU A 799 58.80 -14.33 -125.87
N CYS A 800 58.69 -13.51 -124.83
CA CYS A 800 57.62 -13.63 -123.83
C CYS A 800 56.30 -13.01 -124.29
N ASP A 801 56.33 -11.96 -125.12
CA ASP A 801 55.12 -11.22 -125.49
C ASP A 801 54.19 -11.97 -126.45
N SER A 802 54.72 -12.90 -127.25
CA SER A 802 53.91 -13.73 -128.16
C SER A 802 53.10 -14.83 -127.45
N ALA A 803 53.32 -15.08 -126.15
CA ALA A 803 52.71 -16.19 -125.41
C ALA A 803 51.72 -15.76 -124.31
N LYS A 804 51.58 -14.46 -124.03
CA LYS A 804 50.73 -13.95 -122.94
C LYS A 804 49.23 -14.16 -123.18
N GLY A 805 48.75 -13.80 -124.37
CA GLY A 805 47.32 -13.63 -124.65
C GLY A 805 46.45 -14.89 -124.48
N GLU A 806 47.02 -16.09 -124.59
CA GLU A 806 46.29 -17.34 -124.30
C GLU A 806 46.33 -17.70 -122.80
N ILE A 807 47.48 -17.49 -122.14
CA ILE A 807 47.68 -17.79 -120.72
C ILE A 807 46.80 -16.90 -119.83
N ASP A 808 46.71 -15.59 -120.14
CA ASP A 808 45.92 -14.61 -119.39
C ASP A 808 44.43 -15.02 -119.27
N THR A 809 43.89 -15.75 -120.25
CA THR A 809 42.50 -16.22 -120.23
C THR A 809 42.26 -17.42 -119.31
N ILE A 810 43.27 -18.27 -119.11
CA ILE A 810 43.20 -19.42 -118.20
C ILE A 810 43.35 -18.93 -116.75
N GLU A 811 44.32 -18.06 -116.48
CA GLU A 811 44.53 -17.49 -115.14
C GLU A 811 43.29 -16.72 -114.62
N ALA A 812 42.47 -16.15 -115.50
CA ALA A 812 41.24 -15.47 -115.12
C ALA A 812 40.19 -16.45 -114.54
N VAL A 813 39.99 -17.60 -115.19
CA VAL A 813 39.01 -18.62 -114.75
C VAL A 813 39.53 -19.38 -113.53
N GLU A 814 40.83 -19.67 -113.45
CA GLU A 814 41.45 -20.26 -112.25
C GLU A 814 41.31 -19.34 -111.03
N ARG A 815 41.48 -18.01 -111.18
CA ARG A 815 41.25 -17.05 -110.09
C ARG A 815 39.80 -17.01 -109.61
N GLU A 816 38.82 -17.10 -110.51
CA GLU A 816 37.41 -17.18 -110.11
C GLU A 816 37.06 -18.48 -109.38
N LEU A 817 37.70 -19.61 -109.73
CA LEU A 817 37.51 -20.86 -108.99
C LEU A 817 38.10 -20.77 -107.58
N LEU A 818 39.33 -20.26 -107.45
CA LEU A 818 40.04 -20.16 -106.18
C LEU A 818 39.33 -19.25 -105.17
N LEU A 819 38.64 -18.20 -105.63
CA LEU A 819 37.78 -17.38 -104.77
C LEU A 819 36.53 -18.14 -104.28
N ALA A 820 35.87 -18.90 -105.15
CA ALA A 820 34.72 -19.73 -104.76
C ALA A 820 35.13 -20.86 -103.78
N GLU A 821 36.30 -21.47 -103.99
CA GLU A 821 36.89 -22.44 -103.05
C GLU A 821 37.19 -21.80 -101.68
N GLN A 822 37.65 -20.55 -101.63
CA GLN A 822 37.85 -19.83 -100.36
C GLN A 822 36.54 -19.49 -99.64
N GLU A 823 35.48 -19.13 -100.38
CA GLU A 823 34.15 -18.88 -99.78
C GLU A 823 33.48 -20.15 -99.24
N VAL A 824 33.62 -21.30 -99.93
CA VAL A 824 33.17 -22.61 -99.38
C VAL A 824 33.94 -22.95 -98.10
N ASN A 825 35.27 -22.91 -98.14
CA ASN A 825 36.10 -23.31 -96.99
C ASN A 825 35.89 -22.40 -95.76
N SER A 826 35.64 -21.11 -95.94
CA SER A 826 35.34 -20.19 -94.83
C SER A 826 33.95 -20.40 -94.22
N ALA A 827 32.92 -20.59 -95.05
CA ALA A 827 31.57 -20.90 -94.56
C ALA A 827 31.52 -22.27 -93.84
N GLU A 828 32.26 -23.27 -94.34
CA GLU A 828 32.34 -24.59 -93.72
C GLU A 828 33.16 -24.57 -92.42
N ALA A 829 34.21 -23.74 -92.33
CA ALA A 829 34.93 -23.50 -91.08
C ALA A 829 34.07 -22.75 -90.03
N GLU A 830 33.26 -21.76 -90.43
CA GLU A 830 32.29 -21.12 -89.53
C GLU A 830 31.25 -22.12 -89.01
N LYS A 831 30.73 -23.01 -89.88
CA LYS A 831 29.80 -24.06 -89.46
C LYS A 831 30.42 -24.98 -88.40
N ILE A 832 31.63 -25.50 -88.65
CA ILE A 832 32.37 -26.36 -87.71
C ILE A 832 32.63 -25.62 -86.39
N HIS A 833 32.88 -24.31 -86.41
CA HIS A 833 33.03 -23.51 -85.20
C HIS A 833 31.73 -23.48 -84.36
N TYR A 834 30.58 -23.21 -84.97
CA TYR A 834 29.30 -23.19 -84.24
C TYR A 834 28.84 -24.59 -83.78
N GLU A 835 29.07 -25.64 -84.56
CA GLU A 835 28.86 -27.03 -84.12
C GLU A 835 29.77 -27.39 -82.93
N GLY A 836 31.03 -26.97 -82.97
CA GLY A 836 31.99 -27.12 -81.87
C GLY A 836 31.60 -26.35 -80.61
N VAL A 837 31.00 -25.15 -80.74
CA VAL A 837 30.47 -24.36 -79.61
C VAL A 837 29.19 -24.97 -79.05
N MET A 838 28.32 -25.54 -79.90
CA MET A 838 27.12 -26.27 -79.44
C MET A 838 27.52 -27.47 -78.58
N GLN A 839 28.41 -28.33 -79.08
CA GLN A 839 28.83 -29.54 -78.38
C GLN A 839 29.71 -29.25 -77.15
N ASN A 840 30.84 -28.56 -77.34
CA ASN A 840 31.87 -28.42 -76.30
C ASN A 840 31.62 -27.25 -75.32
N LYS A 841 30.49 -26.56 -75.45
CA LYS A 841 30.13 -25.49 -74.52
C LYS A 841 28.66 -25.49 -74.14
N VAL A 842 27.74 -25.28 -75.08
CA VAL A 842 26.30 -25.13 -74.72
C VAL A 842 25.74 -26.41 -74.10
N LEU A 843 25.97 -27.57 -74.72
CA LEU A 843 25.45 -28.85 -74.23
C LEU A 843 26.18 -29.35 -72.96
N LEU A 844 27.47 -29.04 -72.80
CA LEU A 844 28.20 -29.35 -71.57
C LEU A 844 27.76 -28.46 -70.40
N GLU A 845 27.64 -27.14 -70.58
CA GLU A 845 27.11 -26.20 -69.58
C GLU A 845 25.71 -26.62 -69.08
N ILE A 846 24.85 -27.13 -69.99
CA ILE A 846 23.52 -27.65 -69.65
C ILE A 846 23.60 -28.96 -68.84
N ASN A 847 24.40 -29.93 -69.29
CA ASN A 847 24.52 -31.24 -68.63
C ASN A 847 25.19 -31.14 -67.23
N GLU A 848 26.15 -30.23 -67.05
CA GLU A 848 26.77 -29.97 -65.75
C GLU A 848 25.77 -29.36 -64.75
N GLU A 849 24.96 -28.37 -65.18
CA GLU A 849 23.90 -27.79 -64.36
C GLU A 849 22.74 -28.77 -64.11
N GLU A 850 22.41 -29.67 -65.04
CA GLU A 850 21.42 -30.74 -64.83
C GLU A 850 21.88 -31.74 -63.76
N ILE A 851 23.14 -32.17 -63.80
CA ILE A 851 23.74 -33.03 -62.77
C ILE A 851 23.76 -32.30 -61.42
N TYR A 852 24.07 -31.00 -61.41
CA TYR A 852 24.07 -30.20 -60.18
C TYR A 852 22.67 -30.06 -59.56
N LEU A 853 21.65 -29.76 -60.38
CA LEU A 853 20.24 -29.70 -59.96
C LEU A 853 19.74 -31.04 -59.41
N ASN A 854 20.08 -32.17 -60.05
CA ASN A 854 19.74 -33.50 -59.53
C ASN A 854 20.39 -33.78 -58.16
N ASN A 855 21.64 -33.38 -57.96
CA ASN A 855 22.32 -33.50 -56.66
C ASN A 855 21.69 -32.60 -55.57
N LEU A 856 21.26 -31.38 -55.92
CA LEU A 856 20.49 -30.52 -55.01
C LEU A 856 19.12 -31.15 -54.66
N GLN A 857 18.41 -31.72 -55.63
CA GLN A 857 17.13 -32.42 -55.38
C GLN A 857 17.31 -33.64 -54.44
N HIS A 858 18.39 -34.42 -54.59
CA HIS A 858 18.69 -35.50 -53.65
C HIS A 858 18.97 -34.95 -52.23
N THR A 859 19.77 -33.88 -52.15
CA THR A 859 20.09 -33.19 -50.89
C THR A 859 18.83 -32.63 -50.21
N ARG A 860 17.89 -32.06 -50.98
CA ARG A 860 16.56 -31.64 -50.52
C ARG A 860 15.81 -32.81 -49.88
N GLN A 861 15.72 -33.95 -50.56
CA GLN A 861 15.00 -35.12 -50.05
C GLN A 861 15.62 -35.65 -48.75
N GLU A 862 16.94 -35.65 -48.63
CA GLU A 862 17.62 -35.98 -47.38
C GLU A 862 17.31 -34.99 -46.25
N ASN A 863 17.42 -33.69 -46.52
CA ASN A 863 17.16 -32.66 -45.51
C ASN A 863 15.69 -32.66 -45.08
N PHE A 864 14.76 -32.88 -45.99
CA PHE A 864 13.33 -33.05 -45.70
C PHE A 864 13.07 -34.26 -44.79
N LYS A 865 13.69 -35.43 -45.08
CA LYS A 865 13.61 -36.63 -44.22
C LYS A 865 14.15 -36.34 -42.81
N LYS A 866 15.31 -35.68 -42.71
CA LYS A 866 15.95 -35.30 -41.44
C LYS A 866 15.10 -34.28 -40.65
N ALA A 867 14.48 -33.31 -41.33
CA ALA A 867 13.65 -32.27 -40.72
C ALA A 867 12.29 -32.81 -40.26
N SER A 868 11.63 -33.65 -41.06
CA SER A 868 10.34 -34.26 -40.76
C SER A 868 10.36 -35.12 -39.49
N ILE A 869 11.49 -35.77 -39.18
CA ILE A 869 11.69 -36.53 -37.93
C ILE A 869 11.69 -35.60 -36.69
N ILE A 870 12.13 -34.35 -36.84
CA ILE A 870 12.22 -33.35 -35.76
C ILE A 870 10.90 -32.57 -35.60
N CYS A 871 10.24 -32.22 -36.71
CA CYS A 871 8.93 -31.59 -36.72
C CYS A 871 8.25 -31.67 -38.09
N PRO A 872 6.91 -31.78 -38.17
CA PRO A 872 6.16 -31.50 -39.39
C PRO A 872 6.29 -30.03 -39.82
N GLU A 873 6.25 -29.80 -41.14
CA GLU A 873 6.43 -28.49 -41.80
C GLU A 873 5.45 -27.43 -41.27
N CYS A 874 4.16 -27.80 -41.14
CA CYS A 874 3.09 -26.93 -40.65
C CYS A 874 3.30 -26.38 -39.23
N VAL A 875 4.13 -27.04 -38.41
CA VAL A 875 4.51 -26.53 -37.07
C VAL A 875 5.54 -25.40 -37.18
N VAL A 876 6.38 -25.40 -38.22
CA VAL A 876 7.34 -24.31 -38.48
C VAL A 876 6.68 -23.14 -39.21
N GLU A 877 5.72 -23.40 -40.10
CA GLU A 877 4.85 -22.38 -40.69
C GLU A 877 4.09 -21.62 -39.58
N ALA A 878 3.45 -22.34 -38.65
CA ALA A 878 2.75 -21.76 -37.50
C ALA A 878 3.67 -20.98 -36.53
N LEU A 879 4.99 -21.25 -36.54
CA LEU A 879 5.99 -20.47 -35.81
C LEU A 879 6.48 -19.24 -36.59
N GLY A 880 5.85 -18.89 -37.72
CA GLY A 880 6.21 -17.75 -38.57
C GLY A 880 7.36 -18.02 -39.54
N GLY A 881 7.58 -19.28 -39.94
CA GLY A 881 8.55 -19.67 -40.97
C GLY A 881 10.02 -19.38 -40.61
N CYS A 882 10.87 -19.38 -41.65
CA CYS A 882 12.33 -19.21 -41.55
C CYS A 882 12.87 -18.01 -42.36
N SER A 883 11.98 -17.12 -42.81
CA SER A 883 12.28 -16.03 -43.74
C SER A 883 13.38 -15.10 -43.23
N GLY A 884 14.48 -14.98 -43.99
CA GLY A 884 15.53 -13.98 -43.75
C GLY A 884 16.61 -14.34 -42.71
N CYS A 885 16.77 -15.60 -42.33
CA CYS A 885 17.90 -16.07 -41.51
C CYS A 885 18.58 -17.28 -42.15
N THR A 886 19.91 -17.28 -42.26
CA THR A 886 20.63 -18.45 -42.79
C THR A 886 20.73 -19.58 -41.74
N PRO A 887 20.93 -20.85 -42.14
CA PRO A 887 21.07 -21.95 -41.19
C PRO A 887 22.21 -21.76 -40.19
N GLU A 888 23.32 -21.14 -40.61
CA GLU A 888 24.49 -20.87 -39.76
C GLU A 888 24.12 -19.85 -38.66
N GLN A 889 23.39 -18.80 -39.01
CA GLN A 889 22.91 -17.79 -38.05
C GLN A 889 21.97 -18.42 -37.01
N LEU A 890 21.08 -19.30 -37.45
CA LEU A 890 20.17 -20.04 -36.57
C LEU A 890 20.93 -21.03 -35.66
N SER A 891 21.93 -21.75 -36.18
CA SER A 891 22.79 -22.64 -35.38
C SER A 891 23.64 -21.88 -34.37
N ALA A 892 24.22 -20.72 -34.73
CA ALA A 892 25.00 -19.89 -33.82
C ALA A 892 24.13 -19.31 -32.69
N LYS A 893 22.90 -18.88 -33.02
CA LYS A 893 21.90 -18.43 -32.04
C LYS A 893 21.48 -19.57 -31.10
N LEU A 894 21.26 -20.77 -31.64
CA LEU A 894 20.94 -21.98 -30.88
C LEU A 894 22.08 -22.40 -29.94
N ILE A 895 23.34 -22.38 -30.39
CA ILE A 895 24.51 -22.69 -29.56
C ILE A 895 24.59 -21.73 -28.37
N ARG A 896 24.48 -20.42 -28.61
CA ARG A 896 24.50 -19.39 -27.54
C ARG A 896 23.37 -19.59 -26.53
N LEU A 897 22.14 -19.86 -26.99
CA LEU A 897 21.00 -20.10 -26.10
C LEU A 897 21.10 -21.43 -25.33
N ASN A 898 21.66 -22.49 -25.95
CA ASN A 898 21.88 -23.78 -25.30
C ASN A 898 23.00 -23.70 -24.25
N GLN A 899 24.07 -22.93 -24.51
CA GLN A 899 25.10 -22.60 -23.50
C GLN A 899 24.51 -21.81 -22.33
N ARG A 900 23.65 -20.80 -22.60
CA ARG A 900 22.94 -20.07 -21.56
C ARG A 900 22.04 -21.00 -20.73
N LEU A 901 21.25 -21.85 -21.39
CA LEU A 901 20.40 -22.85 -20.74
C LEU A 901 21.20 -23.78 -19.81
N GLN A 902 22.38 -24.25 -20.24
CA GLN A 902 23.27 -25.06 -19.40
C GLN A 902 23.87 -24.29 -18.21
N HIS A 903 24.12 -22.99 -18.33
CA HIS A 903 24.59 -22.16 -17.22
C HIS A 903 23.48 -21.89 -16.19
N GLU A 904 22.27 -21.53 -16.63
CA GLU A 904 21.18 -21.22 -15.70
C GLU A 904 20.61 -22.51 -15.05
N SER A 905 20.48 -23.62 -15.78
CA SER A 905 20.04 -24.90 -15.19
C SER A 905 21.03 -25.50 -14.18
N ARG A 906 22.33 -25.12 -14.25
CA ARG A 906 23.32 -25.46 -13.21
C ARG A 906 23.22 -24.58 -11.96
N ARG A 907 22.52 -23.44 -12.01
CA ARG A 907 22.32 -22.53 -10.87
C ARG A 907 21.12 -22.88 -10.01
N TYR A 908 20.13 -23.59 -10.56
CA TYR A 908 18.88 -23.90 -9.89
C TYR A 908 18.62 -25.42 -9.93
N THR A 909 18.90 -26.10 -8.82
CA THR A 909 18.76 -27.56 -8.66
C THR A 909 17.33 -28.03 -8.36
N ASP A 910 16.54 -27.17 -7.74
CA ASP A 910 15.22 -27.49 -7.19
C ASP A 910 14.16 -27.57 -8.30
N SER A 911 13.16 -28.44 -8.17
CA SER A 911 12.03 -28.40 -9.11
C SER A 911 11.22 -27.10 -8.92
N ILE A 912 10.69 -26.56 -10.03
CA ILE A 912 9.75 -25.44 -9.98
C ILE A 912 8.52 -25.77 -9.13
N ASP A 913 8.09 -27.03 -9.13
CA ASP A 913 6.88 -27.46 -8.44
C ASP A 913 7.15 -27.61 -6.92
N ASP A 914 8.37 -28.00 -6.52
CA ASP A 914 8.83 -27.97 -5.11
C ASP A 914 8.98 -26.53 -4.59
N LEU A 915 9.39 -25.60 -5.46
CA LEU A 915 9.46 -24.16 -5.15
C LEU A 915 8.04 -23.58 -4.99
N ARG A 916 7.10 -23.98 -5.86
CA ARG A 916 5.67 -23.59 -5.78
C ARG A 916 5.00 -24.16 -4.54
N GLU A 917 5.19 -25.43 -4.17
CA GLU A 917 4.63 -25.97 -2.91
C GLU A 917 5.19 -25.21 -1.69
N ARG A 918 6.49 -24.90 -1.67
CA ARG A 918 7.09 -24.07 -0.61
C ARG A 918 6.49 -22.67 -0.57
N HIS A 919 6.33 -22.01 -1.72
CA HIS A 919 5.69 -20.70 -1.82
C HIS A 919 4.27 -20.71 -1.25
N ASP A 920 3.40 -21.59 -1.75
CA ASP A 920 2.02 -21.78 -1.26
C ASP A 920 1.96 -22.05 0.25
N LYS A 921 2.85 -22.92 0.74
CA LYS A 921 2.93 -23.32 2.15
C LYS A 921 3.35 -22.16 3.04
N THR A 922 4.25 -21.31 2.56
CA THR A 922 4.73 -20.12 3.27
C THR A 922 3.74 -18.95 3.17
N GLU A 923 3.09 -18.73 2.03
CA GLU A 923 1.97 -17.80 1.89
C GLU A 923 0.85 -18.14 2.88
N ARG A 924 0.42 -19.41 2.93
CA ARG A 924 -0.59 -19.88 3.89
C ARG A 924 -0.18 -19.73 5.36
N LYS A 925 1.12 -19.67 5.70
CA LYS A 925 1.58 -19.28 7.06
C LYS A 925 1.34 -17.78 7.29
N ILE A 926 1.73 -16.94 6.33
CA ILE A 926 1.62 -15.48 6.39
C ILE A 926 0.17 -15.06 6.52
N THR A 927 -0.74 -15.55 5.65
CA THR A 927 -2.16 -15.19 5.72
C THR A 927 -2.77 -15.53 7.08
N LYS A 928 -2.41 -16.68 7.65
CA LYS A 928 -2.85 -17.08 9.00
C LYS A 928 -2.32 -16.15 10.09
N LYS A 929 -1.02 -15.81 10.09
CA LYS A 929 -0.45 -14.86 11.05
C LYS A 929 -1.06 -13.46 10.90
N GLN A 930 -1.24 -12.98 9.67
CA GLN A 930 -1.83 -11.66 9.37
C GLN A 930 -3.29 -11.57 9.82
N LEU A 931 -4.10 -12.63 9.62
CA LEU A 931 -5.48 -12.69 10.13
C LEU A 931 -5.53 -12.62 11.66
N ILE A 932 -4.63 -13.33 12.35
CA ILE A 932 -4.52 -13.28 13.82
C ILE A 932 -4.09 -11.88 14.29
N TYR A 933 -3.05 -11.31 13.68
CA TYR A 933 -2.57 -9.96 13.96
C TYR A 933 -3.69 -8.92 13.78
N ALA A 934 -4.37 -8.93 12.63
CA ALA A 934 -5.45 -7.98 12.35
C ALA A 934 -6.62 -8.09 13.35
N ALA A 935 -7.06 -9.32 13.64
CA ALA A 935 -8.15 -9.56 14.59
C ALA A 935 -7.79 -9.22 16.05
N PHE A 936 -6.52 -9.28 16.42
CA PHE A 936 -6.04 -8.85 17.74
C PHE A 936 -5.84 -7.33 17.80
N HIS A 937 -5.26 -6.74 16.75
CA HIS A 937 -5.05 -5.29 16.61
C HIS A 937 -6.37 -4.51 16.55
N GLU A 938 -7.43 -5.02 15.90
CA GLU A 938 -8.76 -4.40 15.91
C GLU A 938 -9.34 -4.33 17.34
N LYS A 939 -9.26 -5.44 18.08
CA LYS A 939 -9.73 -5.53 19.47
C LYS A 939 -8.95 -4.59 20.39
N LEU A 940 -7.62 -4.53 20.24
CA LEU A 940 -6.76 -3.67 21.06
C LEU A 940 -7.05 -2.18 20.78
N ASN A 941 -7.14 -1.78 19.51
CA ASN A 941 -7.60 -0.45 19.09
C ASN A 941 -8.96 -0.06 19.71
N ALA A 942 -9.91 -1.01 19.75
CA ALA A 942 -11.22 -0.77 20.34
C ALA A 942 -11.13 -0.56 21.87
N CYS A 943 -10.27 -1.31 22.55
CA CYS A 943 -10.00 -1.15 23.98
C CYS A 943 -9.28 0.16 24.31
N GLU A 944 -8.32 0.60 23.50
CA GLU A 944 -7.65 1.90 23.64
C GLU A 944 -8.63 3.07 23.48
N LYS A 945 -9.44 3.07 22.41
CA LYS A 945 -10.50 4.08 22.20
C LYS A 945 -11.51 4.08 23.35
N ALA A 946 -11.84 2.90 23.90
CA ALA A 946 -12.67 2.79 25.08
C ALA A 946 -11.99 3.31 26.37
N LEU A 947 -10.67 3.13 26.53
CA LEU A 947 -9.89 3.69 27.63
C LEU A 947 -9.82 5.22 27.55
N GLU A 948 -9.54 5.78 26.37
CA GLU A 948 -9.50 7.22 26.12
C GLU A 948 -10.86 7.88 26.43
N LEU A 949 -11.97 7.25 25.99
CA LEU A 949 -13.33 7.70 26.31
C LEU A 949 -13.66 7.59 27.81
N ARG A 950 -13.08 6.61 28.53
CA ARG A 950 -13.19 6.53 30.00
C ARG A 950 -12.40 7.64 30.69
N TRP A 951 -11.17 7.93 30.27
CA TRP A 951 -10.39 9.07 30.79
C TRP A 951 -11.09 10.42 30.54
N LYS A 952 -11.66 10.63 29.35
CA LYS A 952 -12.47 11.82 29.05
C LYS A 952 -13.70 11.94 29.96
N LYS A 953 -14.34 10.82 30.34
CA LYS A 953 -15.43 10.80 31.34
C LYS A 953 -14.92 11.03 32.76
N PHE A 954 -13.80 10.42 33.15
CA PHE A 954 -13.17 10.61 34.46
C PHE A 954 -12.83 12.09 34.69
N ASN A 955 -12.12 12.72 33.75
CA ASN A 955 -11.77 14.14 33.83
C ASN A 955 -13.01 15.05 33.87
N ARG A 956 -14.10 14.70 33.17
CA ARG A 956 -15.38 15.41 33.28
C ARG A 956 -16.00 15.26 34.67
N ASN A 957 -16.07 14.04 35.19
CA ASN A 957 -16.67 13.75 36.50
C ASN A 957 -15.87 14.40 37.64
N ALA A 958 -14.53 14.33 37.60
CA ALA A 958 -13.65 15.00 38.55
C ALA A 958 -13.86 16.54 38.57
N ASN A 959 -14.07 17.15 37.40
CA ASN A 959 -14.40 18.58 37.32
C ASN A 959 -15.83 18.91 37.79
N LEU A 960 -16.78 17.98 37.66
CA LEU A 960 -18.13 18.14 38.25
C LEU A 960 -18.08 18.02 39.77
N LEU A 961 -17.41 16.99 40.31
CA LEU A 961 -17.25 16.78 41.75
C LEU A 961 -16.52 17.95 42.43
N LYS A 962 -15.53 18.57 41.78
CA LYS A 962 -14.89 19.82 42.26
C LYS A 962 -15.88 20.98 42.41
N ARG A 963 -16.84 21.12 41.48
CA ARG A 963 -17.89 22.15 41.53
C ARG A 963 -18.95 21.82 42.58
N GLU A 964 -19.35 20.56 42.66
CA GLU A 964 -20.31 20.06 43.64
C GLU A 964 -19.79 20.23 45.06
N LEU A 965 -18.53 19.85 45.34
CA LEU A 965 -17.85 20.10 46.61
C LEU A 965 -17.95 21.58 47.02
N THR A 966 -17.67 22.49 46.08
CA THR A 966 -17.76 23.93 46.33
C THR A 966 -19.20 24.38 46.61
N TRP A 967 -20.21 23.80 45.93
CA TRP A 967 -21.62 24.08 46.17
C TRP A 967 -22.05 23.57 47.56
N LYS A 968 -21.85 22.27 47.84
CA LYS A 968 -22.23 21.62 49.11
C LYS A 968 -21.57 22.32 50.31
N PHE A 969 -20.29 22.65 50.19
CA PHE A 969 -19.53 23.42 51.20
C PHE A 969 -20.18 24.77 51.51
N ASN A 970 -20.53 25.55 50.48
CA ASN A 970 -21.26 26.81 50.69
C ASN A 970 -22.67 26.59 51.26
N GLY A 971 -23.37 25.52 50.86
CA GLY A 971 -24.68 25.17 51.43
C GLY A 971 -24.65 24.99 52.95
N HIS A 972 -23.57 24.41 53.50
CA HIS A 972 -23.37 24.32 54.95
C HIS A 972 -22.92 25.65 55.58
N LEU A 973 -21.99 26.38 54.96
CA LEU A 973 -21.50 27.67 55.47
C LEU A 973 -22.59 28.77 55.52
N LEU A 974 -23.49 28.79 54.52
CA LEU A 974 -24.57 29.78 54.41
C LEU A 974 -25.55 29.73 55.58
N LYS A 975 -25.65 28.61 56.32
CA LYS A 975 -26.42 28.54 57.59
C LYS A 975 -25.92 29.54 58.66
N LYS A 976 -24.73 30.10 58.50
CA LYS A 976 -24.19 31.21 59.34
C LYS A 976 -23.89 32.49 58.54
N GLY A 977 -24.38 32.60 57.30
CA GLY A 977 -24.03 33.70 56.40
C GLY A 977 -22.56 33.73 55.96
N ILE A 978 -21.80 32.66 56.21
CA ILE A 978 -20.40 32.54 55.81
C ILE A 978 -20.36 32.08 54.34
N SER A 979 -19.34 32.49 53.59
CA SER A 979 -19.07 32.04 52.22
C SER A 979 -17.67 31.45 52.10
N GLY A 980 -17.46 30.56 51.14
CA GLY A 980 -16.17 29.90 50.96
C GLY A 980 -15.94 29.34 49.56
N LYS A 981 -14.74 28.82 49.32
CA LYS A 981 -14.31 28.32 48.01
C LYS A 981 -13.33 27.17 48.20
N THR A 982 -13.48 26.11 47.39
CA THR A 982 -12.54 24.97 47.40
C THR A 982 -11.75 24.95 46.10
N MET A 983 -10.44 24.80 46.18
CA MET A 983 -9.55 24.83 45.02
C MET A 983 -8.79 23.51 44.90
N VAL A 984 -9.43 22.54 44.24
CA VAL A 984 -8.83 21.24 43.87
C VAL A 984 -7.91 21.43 42.65
N ASP A 985 -6.64 21.03 42.78
CA ASP A 985 -5.64 20.90 41.72
C ASP A 985 -5.26 19.42 41.62
N TYR A 986 -5.69 18.76 40.54
CA TYR A 986 -5.49 17.32 40.33
C TYR A 986 -4.06 16.97 39.92
N ASP A 987 -3.36 17.88 39.24
CA ASP A 987 -2.01 17.65 38.72
C ASP A 987 -0.98 17.77 39.85
N LYS A 988 -1.11 18.78 40.71
CA LYS A 988 -0.28 18.96 41.92
C LYS A 988 -0.74 18.12 43.11
N LYS A 989 -1.93 17.52 43.03
CA LYS A 989 -2.61 16.76 44.10
C LYS A 989 -2.76 17.60 45.38
N LEU A 990 -3.40 18.77 45.22
CA LEU A 990 -3.63 19.77 46.27
C LEU A 990 -5.11 20.16 46.34
N LEU A 991 -5.60 20.47 47.53
CA LEU A 991 -6.94 21.01 47.78
C LEU A 991 -6.86 22.05 48.90
N SER A 992 -6.87 23.33 48.55
CA SER A 992 -7.00 24.41 49.53
C SER A 992 -8.46 24.81 49.72
N VAL A 993 -8.76 25.36 50.91
CA VAL A 993 -10.09 25.82 51.30
C VAL A 993 -9.98 27.25 51.80
N GLU A 994 -10.73 28.14 51.17
CA GLU A 994 -10.78 29.57 51.43
C GLU A 994 -12.13 29.94 52.05
N VAL A 995 -12.14 30.89 53.00
CA VAL A 995 -13.36 31.34 53.68
C VAL A 995 -13.40 32.86 53.76
N LYS A 996 -14.57 33.46 53.54
CA LYS A 996 -14.86 34.89 53.73
C LYS A 996 -16.02 35.05 54.71
N MET A 997 -15.73 35.77 55.80
CA MET A 997 -16.65 35.99 56.93
C MET A 997 -17.57 37.20 56.70
N PRO A 998 -18.76 37.26 57.34
CA PRO A 998 -19.67 38.41 57.26
C PRO A 998 -19.02 39.74 57.66
N GLN A 999 -18.15 39.72 58.67
CA GLN A 999 -17.42 40.90 59.14
C GLN A 999 -16.37 41.43 58.15
N ASP A 1000 -15.87 40.58 57.25
CA ASP A 1000 -14.94 40.96 56.16
C ASP A 1000 -15.69 41.29 54.86
N ALA A 1001 -17.04 41.41 54.86
CA ALA A 1001 -17.86 41.53 53.66
C ALA A 1001 -17.44 42.70 52.73
N SER A 1002 -17.13 43.86 53.30
CA SER A 1002 -16.69 45.07 52.61
C SER A 1002 -15.24 45.04 52.10
N GLY A 1003 -14.42 44.10 52.59
CA GLY A 1003 -13.04 43.92 52.14
C GLY A 1003 -12.89 42.80 51.10
N ASN A 1004 -11.80 42.83 50.32
CA ASN A 1004 -11.45 41.71 49.43
C ASN A 1004 -10.59 40.64 50.15
N ASN A 1005 -10.53 40.69 51.48
CA ASN A 1005 -9.68 39.85 52.34
C ASN A 1005 -10.29 38.45 52.51
N VAL A 1006 -10.05 37.57 51.54
CA VAL A 1006 -10.25 36.13 51.69
C VAL A 1006 -9.16 35.56 52.61
N ARG A 1007 -9.53 34.71 53.58
CA ARG A 1007 -8.58 34.10 54.52
C ARG A 1007 -8.47 32.60 54.25
N ASP A 1008 -7.25 32.07 54.28
CA ASP A 1008 -7.02 30.62 54.47
C ASP A 1008 -7.50 30.23 55.88
N THR A 1009 -8.01 29.01 56.00
CA THR A 1009 -8.33 28.31 57.25
C THR A 1009 -7.31 28.46 58.39
N ARG A 1010 -6.03 28.72 58.08
CA ARG A 1010 -4.96 28.99 59.07
C ARG A 1010 -5.06 30.35 59.76
N GLY A 1011 -5.73 31.33 59.16
CA GLY A 1011 -5.89 32.71 59.65
C GLY A 1011 -7.26 33.01 60.28
N LEU A 1012 -8.00 31.97 60.68
CA LEU A 1012 -9.31 32.06 61.34
C LEU A 1012 -9.18 31.79 62.85
N SER A 1013 -10.14 32.24 63.66
CA SER A 1013 -10.21 31.85 65.07
C SER A 1013 -10.48 30.35 65.23
N GLY A 1014 -10.17 29.79 66.40
CA GLY A 1014 -10.31 28.34 66.66
C GLY A 1014 -11.71 27.79 66.38
N GLY A 1015 -12.77 28.52 66.76
CA GLY A 1015 -14.16 28.13 66.50
C GLY A 1015 -14.60 28.30 65.04
N GLU A 1016 -14.19 29.40 64.39
CA GLU A 1016 -14.44 29.62 62.95
C GLU A 1016 -13.76 28.55 62.09
N ARG A 1017 -12.50 28.21 62.42
CA ARG A 1017 -11.73 27.15 61.76
C ARG A 1017 -12.41 25.80 61.95
N SER A 1018 -12.79 25.45 63.18
CA SER A 1018 -13.47 24.19 63.50
C SER A 1018 -14.81 24.05 62.77
N PHE A 1019 -15.64 25.10 62.76
CA PHE A 1019 -16.91 25.11 62.04
C PHE A 1019 -16.73 25.04 60.52
N SER A 1020 -15.71 25.72 59.98
CA SER A 1020 -15.40 25.67 58.54
C SER A 1020 -14.94 24.28 58.12
N THR A 1021 -14.05 23.63 58.87
CA THR A 1021 -13.60 22.26 58.54
C THR A 1021 -14.73 21.23 58.72
N LEU A 1022 -15.66 21.44 59.67
CA LEU A 1022 -16.89 20.65 59.75
C LEU A 1022 -17.77 20.82 58.49
N CYS A 1023 -18.00 22.05 58.02
CA CYS A 1023 -18.78 22.28 56.81
C CYS A 1023 -18.15 21.60 55.57
N PHE A 1024 -16.81 21.50 55.54
CA PHE A 1024 -16.07 20.75 54.53
C PHE A 1024 -16.24 19.22 54.70
N ALA A 1025 -16.23 18.72 55.94
CA ALA A 1025 -16.53 17.31 56.25
C ALA A 1025 -17.94 16.93 55.76
N LEU A 1026 -18.96 17.71 56.17
CA LEU A 1026 -20.36 17.50 55.80
C LEU A 1026 -20.55 17.48 54.28
N ALA A 1027 -19.88 18.39 53.55
CA ALA A 1027 -19.89 18.41 52.09
C ALA A 1027 -19.33 17.13 51.46
N LEU A 1028 -18.26 16.56 52.01
CA LEU A 1028 -17.73 15.25 51.55
C LEU A 1028 -18.67 14.09 51.90
N HIS A 1029 -19.30 14.10 53.08
CA HIS A 1029 -20.29 13.08 53.43
C HIS A 1029 -21.53 13.14 52.52
N ASP A 1030 -22.00 14.33 52.15
CA ASP A 1030 -23.13 14.53 51.23
C ASP A 1030 -22.80 14.02 49.80
N MET A 1031 -21.52 14.05 49.41
CA MET A 1031 -21.02 13.48 48.15
C MET A 1031 -20.71 11.98 48.21
N ALA A 1032 -20.71 11.36 49.39
CA ALA A 1032 -20.34 9.95 49.60
C ALA A 1032 -21.56 9.12 50.01
N GLU A 1033 -22.15 8.40 49.06
CA GLU A 1033 -23.29 7.51 49.31
C GLU A 1033 -22.88 6.24 50.06
N ALA A 1034 -23.54 5.95 51.18
CA ALA A 1034 -23.41 4.71 51.92
C ALA A 1034 -24.69 4.46 52.75
N PRO A 1035 -25.10 3.20 53.02
CA PRO A 1035 -26.31 2.90 53.78
C PRO A 1035 -26.16 3.31 55.26
N PHE A 1036 -24.98 3.06 55.84
CA PHE A 1036 -24.59 3.55 57.15
C PHE A 1036 -23.30 4.38 57.08
N ARG A 1037 -23.13 5.32 58.00
CA ARG A 1037 -21.91 6.11 58.22
C ARG A 1037 -21.56 6.12 59.70
N ALA A 1038 -20.28 6.11 60.06
CA ALA A 1038 -19.86 6.00 61.46
C ALA A 1038 -18.59 6.81 61.80
N MET A 1039 -18.57 7.39 63.01
CA MET A 1039 -17.52 8.32 63.46
C MET A 1039 -17.05 7.99 64.89
N ASP A 1040 -15.73 7.86 65.06
CA ASP A 1040 -15.05 7.68 66.36
C ASP A 1040 -14.49 9.02 66.86
N GLU A 1041 -14.93 9.46 68.04
CA GLU A 1041 -14.31 10.51 68.86
C GLU A 1041 -14.04 11.85 68.13
N PHE A 1042 -14.84 12.16 67.10
CA PHE A 1042 -14.73 13.36 66.26
C PHE A 1042 -14.81 14.68 67.04
N ASP A 1043 -15.43 14.65 68.21
CA ASP A 1043 -15.72 15.79 69.09
C ASP A 1043 -14.62 16.05 70.14
N VAL A 1044 -13.66 15.12 70.29
CA VAL A 1044 -12.64 15.14 71.36
C VAL A 1044 -11.66 16.29 71.21
N PHE A 1045 -11.38 16.72 69.99
CA PHE A 1045 -10.46 17.81 69.68
C PHE A 1045 -11.17 19.18 69.58
N MET A 1046 -12.47 19.25 69.91
CA MET A 1046 -13.28 20.47 69.85
C MET A 1046 -13.48 21.08 71.24
N ASP A 1047 -13.43 22.42 71.34
CA ASP A 1047 -13.86 23.13 72.55
C ASP A 1047 -15.38 22.99 72.79
N ALA A 1048 -15.85 23.28 74.01
CA ALA A 1048 -17.24 23.04 74.40
C ALA A 1048 -18.28 23.82 73.58
N VAL A 1049 -17.96 25.02 73.07
CA VAL A 1049 -18.88 25.86 72.29
C VAL A 1049 -18.92 25.36 70.84
N SER A 1050 -17.76 25.15 70.24
CA SER A 1050 -17.63 24.56 68.89
C SER A 1050 -18.22 23.17 68.83
N ARG A 1051 -18.04 22.35 69.88
CA ARG A 1051 -18.59 21.00 69.98
C ARG A 1051 -20.11 20.99 69.89
N LYS A 1052 -20.79 21.78 70.74
CA LYS A 1052 -22.27 21.84 70.74
C LYS A 1052 -22.81 22.21 69.35
N ILE A 1053 -22.31 23.32 68.79
CA ILE A 1053 -22.68 23.81 67.45
C ILE A 1053 -22.47 22.74 66.38
N SER A 1054 -21.36 22.01 66.45
CA SER A 1054 -20.99 21.01 65.44
C SER A 1054 -21.81 19.73 65.56
N LEU A 1055 -22.13 19.32 66.78
CA LEU A 1055 -22.91 18.13 67.08
C LEU A 1055 -24.40 18.36 66.75
N ASP A 1056 -24.94 19.55 67.05
CA ASP A 1056 -26.28 19.98 66.59
C ASP A 1056 -26.38 19.93 65.04
N ALA A 1057 -25.38 20.49 64.33
CA ALA A 1057 -25.33 20.48 62.86
C ALA A 1057 -25.17 19.07 62.25
N LEU A 1058 -24.38 18.19 62.90
CA LEU A 1058 -24.23 16.80 62.49
C LEU A 1058 -25.52 15.99 62.66
N VAL A 1059 -26.27 16.20 63.75
CA VAL A 1059 -27.57 15.53 63.97
C VAL A 1059 -28.61 16.02 62.97
N GLU A 1060 -28.68 17.33 62.72
CA GLU A 1060 -29.57 17.92 61.70
C GLU A 1060 -29.29 17.34 60.29
N PHE A 1061 -28.01 17.24 59.92
CA PHE A 1061 -27.58 16.63 58.67
C PHE A 1061 -27.89 15.12 58.62
N ALA A 1062 -27.61 14.38 59.69
CA ALA A 1062 -27.86 12.95 59.76
C ALA A 1062 -29.36 12.60 59.65
N VAL A 1063 -30.23 13.38 60.29
CA VAL A 1063 -31.69 13.18 60.24
C VAL A 1063 -32.27 13.50 58.86
N SER A 1064 -31.74 14.50 58.16
CA SER A 1064 -32.19 14.92 56.82
C SER A 1064 -31.64 14.07 55.67
N GLN A 1065 -30.41 13.54 55.78
CA GLN A 1065 -29.79 12.65 54.79
C GLN A 1065 -30.45 11.26 54.69
N GLY A 1066 -31.20 10.83 55.70
CA GLY A 1066 -31.96 9.58 55.71
C GLY A 1066 -31.15 8.28 55.87
N SER A 1067 -29.82 8.32 55.71
CA SER A 1067 -28.93 7.18 55.99
C SER A 1067 -28.84 6.87 57.49
N GLN A 1068 -28.35 5.68 57.84
CA GLN A 1068 -28.01 5.37 59.23
C GLN A 1068 -26.71 6.09 59.64
N TRP A 1069 -26.65 6.58 60.88
CA TRP A 1069 -25.45 7.19 61.47
C TRP A 1069 -25.11 6.56 62.82
N ILE A 1070 -23.82 6.36 63.09
CA ILE A 1070 -23.29 5.80 64.34
C ILE A 1070 -22.19 6.73 64.88
N PHE A 1071 -22.52 7.56 65.88
CA PHE A 1071 -21.60 8.45 66.55
C PHE A 1071 -21.07 7.82 67.84
N ILE A 1072 -19.75 7.69 67.95
CA ILE A 1072 -19.07 7.23 69.17
C ILE A 1072 -18.34 8.41 69.80
N THR A 1073 -18.61 8.71 71.08
CA THR A 1073 -17.96 9.81 71.82
C THR A 1073 -17.73 9.44 73.29
N PRO A 1074 -16.64 9.91 73.93
CA PRO A 1074 -16.45 9.79 75.37
C PRO A 1074 -17.23 10.84 76.19
N HIS A 1075 -17.82 11.86 75.55
CA HIS A 1075 -18.48 12.96 76.23
C HIS A 1075 -19.97 12.70 76.50
N ASP A 1076 -20.52 13.48 77.43
CA ASP A 1076 -21.96 13.51 77.65
C ASP A 1076 -22.70 14.16 76.46
N ILE A 1077 -23.80 13.51 76.08
CA ILE A 1077 -24.71 13.89 75.00
C ILE A 1077 -26.09 14.29 75.54
N GLY A 1078 -26.21 14.63 76.83
CA GLY A 1078 -27.43 15.17 77.44
C GLY A 1078 -28.01 16.37 76.68
N MET A 1079 -27.14 17.17 76.04
CA MET A 1079 -27.55 18.31 75.19
C MET A 1079 -28.31 17.93 73.91
N VAL A 1080 -28.19 16.69 73.43
CA VAL A 1080 -28.90 16.21 72.22
C VAL A 1080 -30.35 15.91 72.57
N LYS A 1081 -31.30 16.55 71.89
CA LYS A 1081 -32.73 16.23 72.03
C LYS A 1081 -33.00 14.77 71.62
N GLY A 1082 -33.70 14.03 72.48
CA GLY A 1082 -34.20 12.69 72.16
C GLY A 1082 -35.43 12.73 71.25
N GLY A 1083 -35.69 11.63 70.56
CA GLY A 1083 -36.86 11.43 69.70
C GLY A 1083 -36.68 10.16 68.85
N ASP A 1084 -37.75 9.71 68.19
CA ASP A 1084 -37.84 8.37 67.57
C ASP A 1084 -36.75 8.06 66.53
N ARG A 1085 -36.15 9.10 65.94
CA ARG A 1085 -35.05 9.00 64.95
C ARG A 1085 -33.64 9.02 65.59
N VAL A 1086 -33.51 9.06 66.93
CA VAL A 1086 -32.24 9.21 67.68
C VAL A 1086 -32.15 8.23 68.86
N ARG A 1087 -31.43 7.12 68.68
CA ARG A 1087 -31.16 6.11 69.72
C ARG A 1087 -29.87 6.47 70.49
N LYS A 1088 -29.95 6.60 71.82
CA LYS A 1088 -28.78 6.77 72.70
C LYS A 1088 -28.50 5.46 73.47
N GLN A 1089 -27.23 5.06 73.54
CA GLN A 1089 -26.77 3.89 74.31
C GLN A 1089 -25.47 4.24 75.03
N GLN A 1090 -25.34 3.80 76.28
CA GLN A 1090 -24.14 3.99 77.09
C GLN A 1090 -23.51 2.63 77.38
N MET A 1091 -22.23 2.48 77.04
CA MET A 1091 -21.45 1.29 77.37
C MET A 1091 -21.11 1.29 78.87
N PRO A 1092 -21.04 0.10 79.50
CA PRO A 1092 -20.59 -0.02 80.88
C PRO A 1092 -19.16 0.52 81.05
N ALA A 1093 -18.82 0.89 82.29
CA ALA A 1093 -17.44 1.22 82.65
C ALA A 1093 -16.51 0.02 82.33
N PRO A 1094 -15.23 0.27 81.99
CA PRO A 1094 -14.28 -0.81 81.77
C PRO A 1094 -14.16 -1.69 83.02
N VAL A 1095 -14.30 -3.01 82.84
CA VAL A 1095 -13.99 -3.99 83.88
C VAL A 1095 -12.47 -4.04 84.02
N SER A 1096 -11.98 -3.78 85.24
CA SER A 1096 -10.57 -3.75 85.62
C SER A 1096 -9.91 -5.13 85.58
#